data_AF-D2BZ67-F1
#
_entry.id   AF-D2BZ67-F1
#
_cell.length_a   1.000
_cell.length_b   1.000
_cell.length_c   1.000
_cell.angle_alpha   90.00
_cell.angle_beta   90.00
_cell.angle_gamma   90.00
#
_symmetry.space_group_name_H-M   'P 1'
#
loop_
_entity.id
_entity.type
_entity.pdbx_description
1 polymer ?
#
loop_
_entity_poly.entity_id
_entity_poly.type
_entity_poly.pdbx_seq_one_letter_code
_entity_poly.pdbx_strand_id
1 'polypeptide(L)'
;MYTQDPRWLIPCACLASDRLFYFHLQQHTGQRNKPDVEQQEEQRLLTRAAKDYQFYFGGRLRNEDIEHNLHSWASSSPTDSVAITDNMTLLGQLAEAFLLWQGNGFEVRRERLEAWLMLCSVLDPAWIIAQAYVQLVRQRVLDEGELVGLLIQQSPFAFPDDSRDTHYADNHVHFNGHGYASLSMLSFVEGDVRLKPDIRWPQREEYPLLESEQLPKQQLPRWLSAYVACLLAAIYPSGTAADNAVDLGILTRSLALPLTESERWSLRDSTLITPPDSGQQQLLYAAMQQGHAGAQRWLLFCSGLLLRTSQPDYDSVLSNLIRASMILRNYMVVSAVGLGQFVEYFGTDVRRADKRFSREQVPRYDLSPSVSREYRVSPGEVIGDERKPNIYHHKLTDFFDQHARWHVPEQAHLVVHFTRGFPKKTAVSRYDKRLTTFRAELLQQVRALEDFAASVTLQETSHQPDIDTPPRTIDVRKLVRGYDVAGNENELPIEVFAPVLRVLRAARQPAGMPFSQRLKRPFITVHAGEDYSHLLSGLRAMDEAVEFCQLREGDRIGHGLALGVDVQHWAQRQRRAWLTAGQHLDNLVWAYHQAVQLSRHTVEHIPVMHELRDKIHHWSQWILGDIYTPNQLYDAWRLRRNWPDFDAMQSEVGRFAEWVPDAQLLMSRQSVDEDNEKVVNLWQRRYLDSGLPEREADRINHTISVNCLPQDSEHFAITLSHSEDWVSAGELRLYEAIQDFLMEKYSRLGLVIEACPTSNIYIGRFEYYHEHPLFRWNPPQPDWLKPGEQFNRYGLRSGPLAVCINTDDSALMPTTIANEHRLMRETAVQFFGIGTWMADLWINTLREKGVEIFKRNHLTQLSTSSD
;
A
#
# COMPACT_ATOMS: atom_id res chain seq x y z
N MET A 1 -12.35 -0.09 0.50
CA MET A 1 -12.85 1.25 0.12
C MET A 1 -13.88 1.14 -1.00
N TYR A 2 -15.03 0.49 -0.76
CA TYR A 2 -15.81 -0.11 -1.86
C TYR A 2 -17.31 0.14 -1.80
N THR A 3 -17.73 1.20 -1.12
CA THR A 3 -19.14 1.56 -1.16
C THR A 3 -19.26 3.04 -1.49
N GLN A 4 -18.98 3.33 -2.74
CA GLN A 4 -19.26 4.62 -3.36
C GLN A 4 -20.76 4.86 -3.43
N ASP A 5 -21.14 6.14 -3.43
CA ASP A 5 -22.49 6.54 -3.78
C ASP A 5 -22.84 6.01 -5.19
N PRO A 6 -23.90 5.19 -5.34
CA PRO A 6 -24.32 4.65 -6.63
C PRO A 6 -24.50 5.70 -7.72
N ARG A 7 -24.71 6.98 -7.36
CA ARG A 7 -24.73 8.10 -8.31
C ARG A 7 -23.58 8.09 -9.32
N TRP A 8 -22.37 7.64 -8.94
CA TRP A 8 -21.19 7.67 -9.83
C TRP A 8 -20.99 6.40 -10.67
N LEU A 9 -21.88 5.40 -10.52
CA LEU A 9 -21.80 4.11 -11.19
C LEU A 9 -21.77 4.23 -12.71
N ILE A 10 -22.74 4.97 -13.27
CA ILE A 10 -22.88 5.11 -14.72
C ILE A 10 -21.67 5.83 -15.33
N PRO A 11 -21.19 6.96 -14.78
CA PRO A 11 -19.94 7.57 -15.23
C PRO A 11 -18.75 6.60 -15.27
N CYS A 12 -18.55 5.80 -14.22
CA CYS A 12 -17.47 4.81 -14.16
C CYS A 12 -17.61 3.75 -15.26
N ALA A 13 -18.81 3.17 -15.41
CA ALA A 13 -19.07 2.15 -16.42
C ALA A 13 -18.90 2.71 -17.86
N CYS A 14 -19.36 3.94 -18.13
CA CYS A 14 -19.19 4.60 -19.43
C CYS A 14 -17.72 4.81 -19.80
N LEU A 15 -16.91 5.27 -18.83
CA LEU A 15 -15.51 5.69 -19.06
C LEU A 15 -14.49 4.56 -18.95
N ALA A 16 -14.81 3.43 -18.32
CA ALA A 16 -13.84 2.38 -18.03
C ALA A 16 -14.30 0.95 -18.37
N SER A 17 -15.50 0.73 -18.93
CA SER A 17 -15.95 -0.64 -19.27
C SER A 17 -15.16 -1.30 -20.41
N ASP A 18 -14.74 -2.54 -20.19
CA ASP A 18 -14.15 -3.40 -21.22
C ASP A 18 -15.16 -3.84 -22.29
N ARG A 19 -16.46 -3.97 -21.93
CA ARG A 19 -17.56 -4.26 -22.86
C ARG A 19 -17.75 -3.16 -23.88
N LEU A 20 -17.81 -1.90 -23.40
CA LEU A 20 -17.93 -0.75 -24.28
C LEU A 20 -16.65 -0.55 -25.08
N PHE A 21 -15.48 -0.74 -24.45
CA PHE A 21 -14.21 -0.71 -25.16
C PHE A 21 -14.18 -1.69 -26.33
N TYR A 22 -14.61 -2.94 -26.10
CA TYR A 22 -14.64 -3.97 -27.13
C TYR A 22 -15.64 -3.65 -28.24
N PHE A 23 -16.83 -3.19 -27.88
CA PHE A 23 -17.87 -2.80 -28.84
C PHE A 23 -17.36 -1.74 -29.83
N HIS A 24 -16.75 -0.67 -29.31
CA HIS A 24 -16.17 0.40 -30.11
C HIS A 24 -14.91 -0.06 -30.87
N LEU A 25 -14.11 -0.98 -30.31
CA LEU A 25 -13.00 -1.60 -31.04
C LEU A 25 -13.49 -2.37 -32.28
N GLN A 26 -14.61 -3.08 -32.19
CA GLN A 26 -15.20 -3.80 -33.32
C GLN A 26 -15.74 -2.86 -34.39
N GLN A 27 -16.36 -1.74 -34.00
CA GLN A 27 -16.81 -0.71 -34.95
C GLN A 27 -15.62 -0.07 -35.68
N HIS A 28 -14.61 0.40 -34.95
CA HIS A 28 -13.43 1.05 -35.53
C HIS A 28 -12.60 0.14 -36.44
N THR A 29 -12.70 -1.18 -36.29
CA THR A 29 -11.98 -2.18 -37.13
C THR A 29 -12.83 -2.73 -38.26
N GLY A 30 -14.06 -2.22 -38.45
CA GLY A 30 -14.98 -2.63 -39.52
C GLY A 30 -15.64 -4.00 -39.29
N GLN A 31 -15.59 -4.54 -38.07
CA GLN A 31 -16.25 -5.80 -37.70
C GLN A 31 -17.75 -5.64 -37.42
N ARG A 32 -18.25 -4.40 -37.26
CA ARG A 32 -19.66 -4.01 -37.10
C ARG A 32 -19.99 -2.78 -37.96
N ASN A 33 -21.15 -2.74 -38.63
CA ASN A 33 -21.50 -1.74 -39.65
C ASN A 33 -23.02 -1.36 -39.69
N LYS A 34 -23.83 -1.59 -38.64
CA LYS A 34 -25.30 -1.34 -38.67
C LYS A 34 -25.75 -0.32 -37.60
N PRO A 35 -25.90 0.98 -37.94
CA PRO A 35 -26.01 2.08 -36.97
C PRO A 35 -27.25 2.06 -36.06
N ASP A 36 -28.46 1.72 -36.56
CA ASP A 36 -29.68 1.74 -35.73
C ASP A 36 -29.75 0.61 -34.69
N VAL A 37 -29.13 -0.55 -34.98
CA VAL A 37 -29.03 -1.68 -34.04
C VAL A 37 -27.95 -1.44 -32.99
N GLU A 38 -26.99 -0.57 -33.31
CA GLU A 38 -25.81 -0.31 -32.49
C GLU A 38 -26.11 0.55 -31.27
N GLN A 39 -27.02 1.54 -31.34
CA GLN A 39 -27.39 2.35 -30.17
C GLN A 39 -28.13 1.55 -29.08
N GLN A 40 -29.11 0.72 -29.47
CA GLN A 40 -29.83 -0.13 -28.53
C GLN A 40 -28.90 -1.17 -27.89
N GLU A 41 -27.96 -1.72 -28.68
CA GLU A 41 -26.97 -2.66 -28.17
C GLU A 41 -25.96 -1.97 -27.24
N GLU A 42 -25.53 -0.75 -27.54
CA GLU A 42 -24.63 0.03 -26.68
C GLU A 42 -25.28 0.30 -25.31
N GLN A 43 -26.54 0.75 -25.27
CA GLN A 43 -27.27 0.97 -24.02
C GLN A 43 -27.44 -0.33 -23.21
N ARG A 44 -27.74 -1.44 -23.89
CA ARG A 44 -27.80 -2.77 -23.27
C ARG A 44 -26.45 -3.19 -22.70
N LEU A 45 -25.35 -2.93 -23.42
CA LEU A 45 -24.00 -3.24 -22.97
C LEU A 45 -23.59 -2.38 -21.78
N LEU A 46 -23.97 -1.11 -21.74
CA LEU A 46 -23.72 -0.26 -20.57
C LEU A 46 -24.50 -0.74 -19.35
N THR A 47 -25.76 -1.13 -19.50
CA THR A 47 -26.55 -1.68 -18.38
C THR A 47 -25.89 -2.93 -17.80
N ARG A 48 -25.27 -3.77 -18.65
CA ARG A 48 -24.47 -4.91 -18.21
C ARG A 48 -23.16 -4.46 -17.57
N ALA A 49 -22.46 -3.50 -18.17
CA ALA A 49 -21.24 -2.94 -17.63
C ALA A 49 -21.46 -2.39 -16.21
N ALA A 50 -22.54 -1.63 -15.97
CA ALA A 50 -22.88 -1.12 -14.65
C ALA A 50 -23.01 -2.25 -13.60
N LYS A 51 -23.49 -3.44 -13.97
CA LYS A 51 -23.54 -4.60 -13.06
C LYS A 51 -22.16 -5.17 -12.76
N ASP A 52 -21.22 -5.11 -13.71
CA ASP A 52 -19.85 -5.57 -13.49
C ASP A 52 -19.14 -4.71 -12.42
N TYR A 53 -19.54 -3.43 -12.27
CA TYR A 53 -18.99 -2.52 -11.24
C TYR A 53 -19.66 -2.62 -9.85
N GLN A 54 -20.67 -3.47 -9.66
CA GLN A 54 -21.48 -3.49 -8.42
C GLN A 54 -20.69 -3.60 -7.11
N PHE A 55 -19.51 -4.24 -7.15
CA PHE A 55 -18.63 -4.42 -5.99
C PHE A 55 -18.18 -3.08 -5.38
N TYR A 56 -17.94 -2.04 -6.20
CA TYR A 56 -17.53 -0.71 -5.74
C TYR A 56 -18.68 0.14 -5.17
N PHE A 57 -19.93 -0.31 -5.31
CA PHE A 57 -21.14 0.47 -5.03
C PHE A 57 -22.12 -0.27 -4.09
N GLY A 58 -21.58 -1.08 -3.18
CA GLY A 58 -22.34 -1.71 -2.08
C GLY A 58 -22.91 -3.09 -2.34
N GLY A 59 -22.78 -3.63 -3.56
CA GLY A 59 -23.27 -4.97 -3.95
C GLY A 59 -24.80 -5.10 -3.94
N ARG A 60 -25.36 -5.87 -4.90
CA ARG A 60 -26.82 -6.08 -5.06
C ARG A 60 -27.60 -4.87 -5.62
N LEU A 61 -27.05 -4.19 -6.62
CA LEU A 61 -27.76 -3.16 -7.37
C LEU A 61 -28.98 -3.75 -8.09
N ARG A 62 -30.16 -3.11 -7.95
CA ARG A 62 -31.37 -3.54 -8.68
C ARG A 62 -31.34 -3.03 -10.12
N ASN A 63 -32.07 -3.69 -11.01
CA ASN A 63 -32.16 -3.24 -12.41
C ASN A 63 -32.76 -1.84 -12.50
N GLU A 64 -33.79 -1.58 -11.70
CA GLU A 64 -34.47 -0.29 -11.65
C GLU A 64 -33.50 0.81 -11.20
N ASP A 65 -32.62 0.54 -10.24
CA ASP A 65 -31.65 1.54 -9.76
C ASP A 65 -30.65 1.91 -10.89
N ILE A 66 -30.20 0.93 -11.68
CA ILE A 66 -29.31 1.16 -12.82
C ILE A 66 -30.01 1.94 -13.92
N GLU A 67 -31.25 1.58 -14.25
CA GLU A 67 -32.04 2.27 -15.29
C GLU A 67 -32.29 3.73 -14.93
N HIS A 68 -32.78 4.02 -13.71
CA HIS A 68 -33.03 5.39 -13.26
C HIS A 68 -31.73 6.22 -13.15
N ASN A 69 -30.63 5.60 -12.74
CA ASN A 69 -29.33 6.26 -12.70
C ASN A 69 -28.85 6.62 -14.12
N LEU A 70 -29.00 5.70 -15.07
CA LEU A 70 -28.69 5.94 -16.48
C LEU A 70 -29.53 7.09 -17.05
N HIS A 71 -30.83 7.15 -16.73
CA HIS A 71 -31.68 8.29 -17.08
C HIS A 71 -31.21 9.61 -16.45
N SER A 72 -30.71 9.59 -15.21
CA SER A 72 -30.23 10.80 -14.53
C SER A 72 -28.97 11.42 -15.14
N TRP A 73 -28.15 10.59 -15.80
CA TRP A 73 -26.93 11.02 -16.48
C TRP A 73 -27.11 11.27 -17.98
N ALA A 74 -28.29 10.99 -18.52
CA ALA A 74 -28.62 11.25 -19.91
C ALA A 74 -29.08 12.69 -20.12
N SER A 75 -28.81 13.24 -21.31
CA SER A 75 -29.34 14.55 -21.69
C SER A 75 -30.86 14.52 -21.82
N SER A 76 -31.55 15.50 -21.24
CA SER A 76 -33.00 15.63 -21.32
C SER A 76 -33.45 16.07 -22.72
N SER A 77 -33.71 15.11 -23.61
CA SER A 77 -34.51 15.33 -24.82
C SER A 77 -35.92 14.72 -24.62
N PRO A 78 -37.02 15.41 -24.99
CA PRO A 78 -38.39 14.98 -24.67
C PRO A 78 -38.94 13.81 -25.52
N THR A 79 -38.11 13.13 -26.32
CA THR A 79 -38.56 12.10 -27.27
C THR A 79 -37.71 10.83 -27.17
N ASP A 80 -38.19 9.86 -26.39
CA ASP A 80 -38.07 8.38 -26.48
C ASP A 80 -36.76 7.68 -26.93
N SER A 81 -35.59 8.33 -26.91
CA SER A 81 -34.32 7.61 -26.86
C SER A 81 -33.33 8.28 -25.90
N VAL A 82 -32.89 7.49 -24.91
CA VAL A 82 -31.89 7.89 -23.94
C VAL A 82 -30.51 7.78 -24.58
N ALA A 83 -30.12 8.79 -25.34
CA ALA A 83 -28.75 8.91 -25.82
C ALA A 83 -27.88 9.42 -24.66
N ILE A 84 -26.92 8.61 -24.26
CA ILE A 84 -25.96 9.00 -23.22
C ILE A 84 -25.11 10.13 -23.78
N THR A 85 -24.94 11.14 -22.95
CA THR A 85 -24.08 12.29 -23.19
C THR A 85 -22.69 11.81 -23.62
N ASP A 86 -22.12 12.40 -24.66
CA ASP A 86 -20.78 12.02 -25.11
C ASP A 86 -19.76 12.04 -23.94
N ASN A 87 -18.69 11.23 -24.04
CA ASN A 87 -17.71 11.10 -22.95
C ASN A 87 -17.12 12.47 -22.54
N MET A 88 -17.04 13.44 -23.44
CA MET A 88 -16.48 14.76 -23.17
C MET A 88 -17.41 15.57 -22.24
N THR A 89 -18.71 15.51 -22.49
CA THR A 89 -19.72 16.15 -21.66
C THR A 89 -19.80 15.47 -20.29
N LEU A 90 -19.71 14.14 -20.25
CA LEU A 90 -19.65 13.39 -18.99
C LEU A 90 -18.42 13.79 -18.14
N LEU A 91 -17.23 13.89 -18.75
CA LEU A 91 -16.03 14.39 -18.08
C LEU A 91 -16.23 15.82 -17.55
N GLY A 92 -16.92 16.67 -18.31
CA GLY A 92 -17.29 18.03 -17.89
C GLY A 92 -18.22 18.05 -16.68
N GLN A 93 -19.26 17.21 -16.67
CA GLN A 93 -20.17 17.08 -15.52
C GLN A 93 -19.45 16.56 -14.27
N LEU A 94 -18.51 15.63 -14.43
CA LEU A 94 -17.64 15.18 -13.32
C LEU A 94 -16.75 16.31 -12.82
N ALA A 95 -16.14 17.09 -13.73
CA ALA A 95 -15.33 18.24 -13.36
C ALA A 95 -16.15 19.28 -12.57
N GLU A 96 -17.36 19.62 -13.02
CA GLU A 96 -18.24 20.55 -12.30
C GLU A 96 -18.64 20.02 -10.91
N ALA A 97 -18.89 18.72 -10.80
CA ALA A 97 -19.31 18.07 -9.56
C ALA A 97 -18.19 18.00 -8.51
N PHE A 98 -16.94 17.82 -8.92
CA PHE A 98 -15.82 17.55 -8.01
C PHE A 98 -14.81 18.68 -7.90
N LEU A 99 -14.59 19.47 -8.95
CA LEU A 99 -13.52 20.44 -9.01
C LEU A 99 -14.03 21.86 -8.77
N LEU A 100 -13.17 22.68 -8.20
CA LEU A 100 -13.36 24.11 -7.95
C LEU A 100 -12.16 24.86 -8.54
N TRP A 101 -12.44 25.90 -9.31
CA TRP A 101 -11.41 26.78 -9.86
C TRP A 101 -10.94 27.78 -8.80
N GLN A 102 -9.63 27.82 -8.50
CA GLN A 102 -9.02 28.73 -7.52
C GLN A 102 -8.36 29.97 -8.13
N GLY A 103 -8.38 30.10 -9.46
CA GLY A 103 -7.71 31.19 -10.19
C GLY A 103 -6.37 30.81 -10.82
N ASN A 104 -5.66 29.84 -10.24
CA ASN A 104 -4.38 29.33 -10.75
C ASN A 104 -4.35 27.80 -10.90
N GLY A 105 -5.47 27.13 -10.65
CA GLY A 105 -5.57 25.68 -10.61
C GLY A 105 -6.96 25.20 -10.23
N PHE A 106 -7.20 23.91 -10.47
CA PHE A 106 -8.36 23.20 -9.95
C PHE A 106 -8.02 22.45 -8.67
N GLU A 107 -8.92 22.56 -7.70
CA GLU A 107 -8.88 21.79 -6.45
C GLU A 107 -10.17 21.00 -6.28
N VAL A 108 -10.09 19.83 -5.66
CA VAL A 108 -11.28 19.04 -5.31
C VAL A 108 -12.06 19.75 -4.20
N ARG A 109 -13.39 19.79 -4.36
CA ARG A 109 -14.33 20.27 -3.35
C ARG A 109 -14.15 19.48 -2.06
N ARG A 110 -13.95 20.19 -0.95
CA ARG A 110 -13.68 19.61 0.37
C ARG A 110 -14.70 18.54 0.78
N GLU A 111 -15.98 18.83 0.59
CA GLU A 111 -17.10 17.96 0.90
C GLU A 111 -17.22 16.73 -0.01
N ARG A 112 -16.43 16.66 -1.08
CA ARG A 112 -16.38 15.54 -2.03
C ARG A 112 -15.04 14.80 -2.04
N LEU A 113 -14.12 15.12 -1.13
CA LEU A 113 -12.76 14.57 -1.14
C LEU A 113 -12.75 13.03 -1.11
N GLU A 114 -13.48 12.41 -0.18
CA GLU A 114 -13.56 10.93 -0.08
C GLU A 114 -14.14 10.32 -1.37
N ALA A 115 -15.26 10.87 -1.86
CA ALA A 115 -15.88 10.41 -3.10
C ALA A 115 -14.96 10.58 -4.33
N TRP A 116 -14.16 11.65 -4.37
CA TRP A 116 -13.19 11.89 -5.44
C TRP A 116 -12.05 10.86 -5.41
N LEU A 117 -11.54 10.53 -4.23
CA LEU A 117 -10.50 9.51 -4.07
C LEU A 117 -10.99 8.13 -4.50
N MET A 118 -12.22 7.78 -4.11
CA MET A 118 -12.87 6.55 -4.57
C MET A 118 -13.06 6.55 -6.09
N LEU A 119 -13.46 7.68 -6.68
CA LEU A 119 -13.52 7.80 -8.14
C LEU A 119 -12.14 7.61 -8.78
N CYS A 120 -11.09 8.20 -8.20
CA CYS A 120 -9.69 8.06 -8.63
C CYS A 120 -9.13 6.65 -8.43
N SER A 121 -9.80 5.77 -7.68
CA SER A 121 -9.44 4.35 -7.61
C SER A 121 -9.82 3.62 -8.90
N VAL A 122 -10.87 4.08 -9.57
CA VAL A 122 -11.43 3.47 -10.78
C VAL A 122 -10.98 4.21 -12.05
N LEU A 123 -11.02 5.54 -12.01
CA LEU A 123 -10.72 6.43 -13.13
C LEU A 123 -9.37 7.14 -12.95
N ASP A 124 -8.74 7.52 -14.05
CA ASP A 124 -7.62 8.45 -14.08
C ASP A 124 -8.15 9.90 -14.04
N PRO A 125 -7.88 10.65 -12.96
CA PRO A 125 -8.37 12.02 -12.82
C PRO A 125 -7.80 12.99 -13.86
N ALA A 126 -6.69 12.65 -14.53
CA ALA A 126 -6.08 13.52 -15.53
C ALA A 126 -7.06 13.92 -16.64
N TRP A 127 -7.94 13.00 -17.07
CA TRP A 127 -8.95 13.28 -18.09
C TRP A 127 -10.04 14.25 -17.62
N ILE A 128 -10.42 14.18 -16.34
CA ILE A 128 -11.44 15.05 -15.75
C ILE A 128 -10.86 16.46 -15.57
N ILE A 129 -9.64 16.54 -15.02
CA ILE A 129 -8.92 17.82 -14.83
C ILE A 129 -8.63 18.48 -16.18
N ALA A 130 -8.13 17.74 -17.16
CA ALA A 130 -7.86 18.26 -18.49
C ALA A 130 -9.13 18.79 -19.17
N GLN A 131 -10.27 18.10 -19.03
CA GLN A 131 -11.53 18.58 -19.57
C GLN A 131 -11.98 19.89 -18.91
N ALA A 132 -11.78 20.05 -17.59
CA ALA A 132 -12.09 21.29 -16.88
C ALA A 132 -11.30 22.49 -17.44
N TYR A 133 -10.01 22.31 -17.72
CA TYR A 133 -9.17 23.32 -18.36
C TYR A 133 -9.60 23.63 -19.80
N VAL A 134 -9.87 22.60 -20.60
CA VAL A 134 -10.34 22.77 -21.98
C VAL A 134 -11.67 23.53 -22.04
N GLN A 135 -12.56 23.32 -21.07
CA GLN A 135 -13.80 24.12 -20.96
C GLN A 135 -13.50 25.60 -20.72
N LEU A 136 -12.54 25.96 -19.86
CA LEU A 136 -12.13 27.35 -19.66
C LEU A 136 -11.57 27.99 -20.92
N VAL A 137 -10.76 27.25 -21.71
CA VAL A 137 -10.28 27.74 -23.01
C VAL A 137 -11.44 27.94 -23.99
N ARG A 138 -12.37 26.99 -24.08
CA ARG A 138 -13.56 27.09 -24.95
C ARG A 138 -14.47 28.26 -24.56
N GLN A 139 -14.55 28.57 -23.26
CA GLN A 139 -15.28 29.72 -22.71
C GLN A 139 -14.50 31.04 -22.85
N ARG A 140 -13.29 31.02 -23.43
CA ARG A 140 -12.37 32.17 -23.59
C ARG A 140 -11.96 32.81 -22.26
N VAL A 141 -11.88 32.00 -21.20
CA VAL A 141 -11.34 32.40 -19.90
C VAL A 141 -9.82 32.30 -19.88
N LEU A 142 -9.25 31.32 -20.59
CA LEU A 142 -7.81 31.08 -20.71
C LEU A 142 -7.40 31.03 -22.19
N ASP A 143 -6.17 31.45 -22.48
CA ASP A 143 -5.53 31.17 -23.78
C ASP A 143 -4.64 29.90 -23.73
N GLU A 144 -4.17 29.47 -24.91
CA GLU A 144 -3.37 28.25 -25.07
C GLU A 144 -1.98 28.35 -24.41
N GLY A 145 -1.42 29.57 -24.30
CA GLY A 145 -0.11 29.80 -23.68
C GLY A 145 -0.19 29.80 -22.15
N GLU A 146 -1.21 30.43 -21.59
CA GLU A 146 -1.53 30.39 -20.16
C GLU A 146 -1.78 28.96 -19.68
N LEU A 147 -2.45 28.16 -20.52
CA LEU A 147 -2.79 26.77 -20.21
C LEU A 147 -1.55 25.92 -19.89
N VAL A 148 -0.47 26.03 -20.67
CA VAL A 148 0.76 25.28 -20.40
C VAL A 148 1.32 25.64 -19.01
N GLY A 149 1.36 26.94 -18.69
CA GLY A 149 1.85 27.45 -17.41
C GLY A 149 1.05 26.98 -16.20
N LEU A 150 -0.27 26.84 -16.35
CA LEU A 150 -1.17 26.34 -15.31
C LEU A 150 -1.07 24.81 -15.14
N LEU A 151 -1.07 24.06 -16.24
CA LEU A 151 -1.00 22.59 -16.20
C LEU A 151 0.31 22.06 -15.59
N ILE A 152 1.43 22.78 -15.75
CA ILE A 152 2.70 22.41 -15.11
C ILE A 152 2.74 22.70 -13.61
N GLN A 153 1.78 23.44 -13.07
CA GLN A 153 1.63 23.69 -11.62
C GLN A 153 0.50 22.87 -11.00
N GLN A 154 -0.44 22.37 -11.82
CA GLN A 154 -1.59 21.61 -11.38
C GLN A 154 -1.22 20.33 -10.61
N SER A 155 -1.83 20.16 -9.44
CA SER A 155 -1.77 18.92 -8.67
C SER A 155 -2.39 17.75 -9.47
N PRO A 156 -1.72 16.58 -9.59
CA PRO A 156 -2.18 15.46 -10.42
C PRO A 156 -3.56 14.90 -10.04
N PHE A 157 -3.92 15.04 -8.77
CA PHE A 157 -5.21 14.61 -8.23
C PHE A 157 -6.12 15.79 -7.87
N ALA A 158 -5.75 17.02 -8.26
CA ALA A 158 -6.42 18.25 -7.83
C ALA A 158 -6.54 18.37 -6.30
N PHE A 159 -5.56 17.85 -5.55
CA PHE A 159 -5.57 18.06 -4.10
C PHE A 159 -5.27 19.53 -3.77
N PRO A 160 -5.97 20.12 -2.78
CA PRO A 160 -5.67 21.46 -2.32
C PRO A 160 -4.21 21.63 -1.90
N ASP A 161 -3.66 22.81 -2.18
CA ASP A 161 -2.33 23.20 -1.70
C ASP A 161 -2.41 23.66 -0.24
N ASP A 162 -1.43 23.25 0.56
CA ASP A 162 -1.29 23.75 1.93
C ASP A 162 -0.35 24.97 1.97
N SER A 163 -0.41 25.73 3.07
CA SER A 163 0.51 26.86 3.25
C SER A 163 1.97 26.40 3.30
N ARG A 164 2.88 27.22 2.75
CA ARG A 164 4.33 26.90 2.68
C ARG A 164 4.99 26.66 4.03
N ASP A 165 4.40 27.14 5.11
CA ASP A 165 4.89 26.97 6.49
C ASP A 165 4.41 25.65 7.14
N THR A 166 3.57 24.89 6.44
CA THR A 166 3.02 23.62 6.96
C THR A 166 3.98 22.48 6.67
N HIS A 167 4.71 22.05 7.70
CA HIS A 167 5.61 20.90 7.60
C HIS A 167 4.88 19.56 7.73
N TYR A 168 5.30 18.59 6.94
CA TYR A 168 4.86 17.19 6.99
C TYR A 168 6.07 16.26 7.08
N ALA A 169 5.88 15.09 7.68
CA ALA A 169 6.84 14.01 7.61
C ALA A 169 6.12 12.72 7.26
N ASP A 170 6.54 12.10 6.17
CA ASP A 170 6.12 10.78 5.76
C ASP A 170 7.13 9.76 6.27
N ASN A 171 6.80 9.13 7.40
CA ASN A 171 7.69 8.25 8.14
C ASN A 171 7.65 6.80 7.62
N HIS A 172 6.83 6.53 6.60
CA HIS A 172 6.71 5.23 5.96
C HIS A 172 6.44 5.39 4.46
N VAL A 173 7.51 5.39 3.65
CA VAL A 173 7.41 5.46 2.19
C VAL A 173 8.19 4.32 1.55
N HIS A 174 7.52 3.44 0.82
CA HIS A 174 8.23 2.44 0.01
C HIS A 174 8.89 3.10 -1.19
N PHE A 175 10.22 3.00 -1.32
CA PHE A 175 10.95 3.72 -2.37
C PHE A 175 10.48 3.34 -3.79
N ASN A 176 10.18 2.06 -4.02
CA ASN A 176 9.65 1.58 -5.30
C ASN A 176 8.12 1.70 -5.41
N GLY A 177 7.48 2.09 -4.32
CA GLY A 177 6.04 2.30 -4.17
C GLY A 177 5.63 3.76 -4.24
N HIS A 178 6.56 4.70 -4.15
CA HIS A 178 6.33 6.14 -4.20
C HIS A 178 6.21 6.65 -5.64
N GLY A 179 5.44 7.71 -5.85
CA GLY A 179 5.32 8.37 -7.16
C GLY A 179 3.90 8.43 -7.73
N TYR A 180 3.80 8.49 -9.05
CA TYR A 180 2.53 8.50 -9.81
C TYR A 180 2.65 7.68 -11.10
N ALA A 181 1.61 6.90 -11.42
CA ALA A 181 1.62 5.93 -12.51
C ALA A 181 1.71 6.53 -13.93
N SER A 182 1.53 7.85 -14.08
CA SER A 182 1.45 8.53 -15.37
C SER A 182 2.71 8.45 -16.23
N LEU A 183 3.88 8.28 -15.61
CA LEU A 183 5.13 8.10 -16.36
C LEU A 183 5.09 6.89 -17.25
N SER A 184 4.53 5.79 -16.74
CA SER A 184 4.39 4.57 -17.51
C SER A 184 3.33 4.72 -18.60
N MET A 185 2.28 5.50 -18.38
CA MET A 185 1.27 5.79 -19.41
C MET A 185 1.90 6.44 -20.65
N LEU A 186 2.75 7.47 -20.46
CA LEU A 186 3.47 8.09 -21.58
C LEU A 186 4.42 7.10 -22.27
N SER A 187 5.13 6.25 -21.52
CA SER A 187 5.96 5.20 -22.12
C SER A 187 5.14 4.22 -22.96
N PHE A 188 3.93 3.84 -22.51
CA PHE A 188 3.04 2.97 -23.28
C PHE A 188 2.53 3.65 -24.55
N VAL A 189 2.28 4.97 -24.52
CA VAL A 189 1.89 5.74 -25.70
C VAL A 189 2.95 5.66 -26.81
N GLU A 190 4.23 5.82 -26.47
CA GLU A 190 5.35 5.73 -27.44
C GLU A 190 5.52 4.31 -28.03
N GLY A 191 4.94 3.29 -27.41
CA GLY A 191 5.04 1.90 -27.88
C GLY A 191 6.42 1.25 -27.64
N ASP A 192 7.28 1.88 -26.84
CA ASP A 192 8.63 1.43 -26.53
C ASP A 192 8.67 0.33 -25.46
N VAL A 193 7.55 0.10 -24.77
CA VAL A 193 7.50 -0.79 -23.61
C VAL A 193 7.28 -2.24 -24.04
N ARG A 194 8.28 -3.09 -23.81
CA ARG A 194 8.15 -4.55 -23.91
C ARG A 194 7.82 -5.12 -22.53
N LEU A 195 6.55 -5.46 -22.34
CA LEU A 195 6.09 -6.21 -21.19
C LEU A 195 6.69 -7.63 -21.20
N LYS A 196 7.06 -8.14 -20.02
CA LYS A 196 7.48 -9.54 -19.87
C LYS A 196 6.27 -10.46 -20.14
N PRO A 197 6.46 -11.65 -20.75
CA PRO A 197 5.36 -12.54 -21.09
C PRO A 197 4.67 -13.17 -19.86
N ASP A 198 5.33 -13.21 -18.71
CA ASP A 198 4.90 -13.89 -17.48
C ASP A 198 4.32 -12.94 -16.41
N ILE A 199 3.90 -11.72 -16.80
CA ILE A 199 3.29 -10.78 -15.85
C ILE A 199 1.98 -11.35 -15.31
N ARG A 200 1.89 -11.45 -13.98
CA ARG A 200 0.66 -11.73 -13.26
C ARG A 200 -0.07 -10.42 -12.99
N TRP A 201 -1.09 -10.14 -13.79
CA TRP A 201 -1.99 -9.02 -13.55
C TRP A 201 -2.93 -9.34 -12.38
N PRO A 202 -3.33 -8.35 -11.56
CA PRO A 202 -4.38 -8.55 -10.59
C PRO A 202 -5.69 -8.91 -11.30
N GLN A 203 -6.56 -9.64 -10.59
CA GLN A 203 -7.90 -9.92 -11.08
C GLN A 203 -8.80 -8.70 -10.84
N ARG A 204 -9.61 -8.35 -11.84
CA ARG A 204 -10.54 -7.20 -11.79
C ARG A 204 -11.97 -7.65 -12.11
N GLU A 205 -12.84 -7.69 -11.12
CA GLU A 205 -14.23 -8.15 -11.29
C GLU A 205 -15.01 -7.29 -12.30
N GLU A 206 -14.65 -6.01 -12.41
CA GLU A 206 -15.24 -5.04 -13.32
C GLU A 206 -14.90 -5.27 -14.81
N TYR A 207 -13.96 -6.18 -15.12
CA TYR A 207 -13.45 -6.43 -16.48
C TYR A 207 -13.70 -7.87 -16.97
N PRO A 208 -14.96 -8.30 -17.11
CA PRO A 208 -15.32 -9.68 -17.43
C PRO A 208 -14.74 -10.21 -18.75
N LEU A 209 -14.56 -9.39 -19.79
CA LEU A 209 -14.00 -9.82 -21.08
C LEU A 209 -12.48 -10.02 -21.00
N LEU A 210 -11.78 -9.22 -20.21
CA LEU A 210 -10.34 -9.36 -19.98
C LEU A 210 -10.04 -10.48 -19.00
N GLU A 211 -10.86 -10.67 -17.96
CA GLU A 211 -10.70 -11.76 -16.99
C GLU A 211 -11.13 -13.13 -17.54
N SER A 212 -12.05 -13.18 -18.51
CA SER A 212 -12.41 -14.42 -19.22
C SER A 212 -11.47 -14.78 -20.38
N GLU A 213 -10.40 -13.99 -20.57
CA GLU A 213 -9.44 -14.13 -21.68
C GLU A 213 -10.04 -13.97 -23.09
N GLN A 214 -11.30 -13.52 -23.21
CA GLN A 214 -11.87 -13.13 -24.50
C GLN A 214 -11.11 -11.96 -25.12
N LEU A 215 -10.61 -11.06 -24.27
CA LEU A 215 -9.62 -10.05 -24.61
C LEU A 215 -8.28 -10.35 -23.94
N PRO A 216 -7.17 -10.50 -24.69
CA PRO A 216 -5.86 -10.73 -24.09
C PRO A 216 -5.32 -9.47 -23.42
N LYS A 217 -5.15 -9.49 -22.09
CA LYS A 217 -4.62 -8.38 -21.28
C LYS A 217 -3.30 -7.80 -21.81
N GLN A 218 -2.44 -8.65 -22.37
CA GLN A 218 -1.13 -8.23 -22.92
C GLN A 218 -1.24 -7.31 -24.14
N GLN A 219 -2.40 -7.21 -24.80
CA GLN A 219 -2.61 -6.31 -25.93
C GLN A 219 -3.04 -4.89 -25.51
N LEU A 220 -3.40 -4.66 -24.24
CA LEU A 220 -3.85 -3.33 -23.77
C LEU A 220 -2.89 -2.19 -24.13
N PRO A 221 -1.57 -2.29 -23.88
CA PRO A 221 -0.63 -1.23 -24.28
C PRO A 221 -0.58 -1.00 -25.80
N ARG A 222 -0.79 -2.05 -26.60
CA ARG A 222 -0.78 -1.95 -28.06
C ARG A 222 -2.03 -1.25 -28.57
N TRP A 223 -3.21 -1.58 -28.03
CA TRP A 223 -4.44 -0.85 -28.35
C TRP A 223 -4.32 0.62 -27.97
N LEU A 224 -3.76 0.93 -26.78
CA LEU A 224 -3.49 2.31 -26.36
C LEU A 224 -2.63 3.06 -27.39
N SER A 225 -1.46 2.52 -27.73
CA SER A 225 -0.53 3.14 -28.69
C SER A 225 -1.15 3.30 -30.09
N ALA A 226 -1.90 2.30 -30.56
CA ALA A 226 -2.57 2.36 -31.87
C ALA A 226 -3.67 3.44 -31.92
N TYR A 227 -4.49 3.55 -30.87
CA TYR A 227 -5.48 4.64 -30.78
C TYR A 227 -4.82 6.01 -30.76
N VAL A 228 -3.69 6.17 -30.06
CA VAL A 228 -2.94 7.43 -30.09
C VAL A 228 -2.40 7.72 -31.48
N ALA A 229 -1.81 6.74 -32.18
CA ALA A 229 -1.31 6.91 -33.54
C ALA A 229 -2.41 7.38 -34.51
N CYS A 230 -3.63 6.84 -34.40
CA CYS A 230 -4.80 7.32 -35.18
C CYS A 230 -5.10 8.80 -34.92
N LEU A 231 -5.02 9.26 -33.66
CA LEU A 231 -5.29 10.65 -33.32
C LEU A 231 -4.13 11.57 -33.75
N LEU A 232 -2.87 11.16 -33.54
CA LEU A 232 -1.69 11.91 -33.95
C LEU A 232 -1.66 12.12 -35.46
N ALA A 233 -2.07 11.13 -36.25
CA ALA A 233 -2.23 11.25 -37.69
C ALA A 233 -3.11 12.44 -38.10
N ALA A 234 -4.19 12.66 -37.36
CA ALA A 234 -5.12 13.75 -37.61
C ALA A 234 -4.62 15.10 -37.07
N ILE A 235 -3.67 15.10 -36.11
CA ILE A 235 -3.08 16.31 -35.50
C ILE A 235 -1.84 16.77 -36.26
N TYR A 236 -1.06 15.83 -36.80
CA TYR A 236 0.16 16.03 -37.56
C TYR A 236 0.01 15.40 -38.97
N PRO A 237 -0.81 15.99 -39.86
CA PRO A 237 -1.06 15.42 -41.18
C PRO A 237 0.22 15.39 -42.05
N SER A 238 0.49 14.27 -42.72
CA SER A 238 1.60 14.16 -43.68
C SER A 238 1.15 14.58 -45.08
N GLY A 239 1.56 15.78 -45.52
CA GLY A 239 1.39 16.26 -46.89
C GLY A 239 0.64 17.59 -47.01
N THR A 240 0.38 18.02 -48.25
CA THR A 240 -0.32 19.29 -48.57
C THR A 240 -1.84 19.18 -48.61
N ALA A 241 -2.40 17.97 -48.43
CA ALA A 241 -3.84 17.75 -48.37
C ALA A 241 -4.32 17.88 -46.93
N ALA A 242 -5.16 18.89 -46.67
CA ALA A 242 -5.77 19.17 -45.38
C ALA A 242 -6.93 18.22 -45.03
N ASP A 243 -6.80 16.92 -45.34
CA ASP A 243 -7.78 15.93 -44.88
C ASP A 243 -7.46 15.57 -43.42
N ASN A 244 -8.06 16.34 -42.52
CA ASN A 244 -7.98 16.20 -41.06
C ASN A 244 -8.68 14.92 -40.54
N ALA A 245 -8.89 13.90 -41.36
CA ALA A 245 -9.62 12.69 -41.02
C ALA A 245 -8.75 11.69 -40.25
N VAL A 246 -9.38 10.87 -39.39
CA VAL A 246 -8.69 9.85 -38.58
C VAL A 246 -8.46 8.58 -39.42
N ASP A 247 -7.21 8.11 -39.56
CA ASP A 247 -6.89 6.85 -40.25
C ASP A 247 -7.12 5.64 -39.33
N LEU A 248 -8.34 5.10 -39.35
CA LEU A 248 -8.70 3.86 -38.65
C LEU A 248 -7.96 2.62 -39.18
N GLY A 249 -7.36 2.68 -40.37
CA GLY A 249 -6.58 1.59 -40.93
C GLY A 249 -5.36 1.22 -40.08
N ILE A 250 -4.78 2.18 -39.34
CA ILE A 250 -3.68 1.96 -38.39
C ILE A 250 -4.10 0.93 -37.32
N LEU A 251 -5.31 1.08 -36.78
CA LEU A 251 -5.85 0.20 -35.76
C LEU A 251 -5.97 -1.24 -36.25
N THR A 252 -6.53 -1.44 -37.45
CA THR A 252 -6.68 -2.78 -38.06
C THR A 252 -5.33 -3.44 -38.32
N ARG A 253 -4.31 -2.69 -38.78
CA ARG A 253 -2.94 -3.21 -38.97
C ARG A 253 -2.30 -3.62 -37.64
N SER A 254 -2.49 -2.80 -36.59
CA SER A 254 -1.93 -3.04 -35.25
C SER A 254 -2.43 -4.33 -34.56
N LEU A 255 -3.60 -4.84 -34.97
CA LEU A 255 -4.17 -6.08 -34.44
C LEU A 255 -3.49 -7.34 -34.99
N ALA A 256 -2.89 -7.26 -36.18
CA ALA A 256 -2.25 -8.41 -36.84
C ALA A 256 -0.74 -8.51 -36.53
N LEU A 257 -0.04 -7.36 -36.48
CA LEU A 257 1.40 -7.27 -36.27
C LEU A 257 1.74 -6.05 -35.39
N PRO A 258 2.87 -6.05 -34.65
CA PRO A 258 3.36 -4.85 -33.98
C PRO A 258 3.55 -3.72 -35.00
N LEU A 259 3.13 -2.50 -34.65
CA LEU A 259 3.34 -1.31 -35.48
C LEU A 259 4.83 -1.13 -35.80
N THR A 260 5.15 -0.94 -37.08
CA THR A 260 6.48 -0.54 -37.53
C THR A 260 6.85 0.84 -36.99
N GLU A 261 8.14 1.20 -36.93
CA GLU A 261 8.57 2.55 -36.51
C GLU A 261 7.90 3.66 -37.34
N SER A 262 7.74 3.42 -38.65
CA SER A 262 7.04 4.33 -39.56
C SER A 262 5.53 4.44 -39.30
N GLU A 263 4.89 3.38 -38.80
CA GLU A 263 3.44 3.37 -38.52
C GLU A 263 3.12 3.84 -37.10
N ARG A 264 4.07 3.76 -36.15
CA ARG A 264 3.86 4.26 -34.78
C ARG A 264 3.65 5.76 -34.75
N TRP A 265 4.27 6.49 -35.70
CA TRP A 265 4.24 7.94 -35.75
C TRP A 265 4.41 8.53 -34.34
N SER A 266 5.54 8.16 -33.71
CA SER A 266 5.73 8.38 -32.28
C SER A 266 5.50 9.84 -31.94
N LEU A 267 4.87 10.10 -30.79
CA LEU A 267 4.60 11.48 -30.36
C LEU A 267 5.93 12.26 -30.26
N ARG A 268 6.99 11.57 -29.83
CA ARG A 268 8.35 12.12 -29.85
C ARG A 268 8.83 12.51 -31.24
N ASP A 269 8.68 11.66 -32.25
CA ASP A 269 9.13 11.98 -33.61
C ASP A 269 8.29 13.11 -34.22
N SER A 270 6.97 13.07 -34.01
CA SER A 270 6.04 14.09 -34.51
C SER A 270 6.37 15.48 -33.96
N THR A 271 6.67 15.57 -32.67
CA THR A 271 7.04 16.82 -32.00
C THR A 271 8.46 17.31 -32.33
N LEU A 272 9.35 16.45 -32.81
CA LEU A 272 10.69 16.81 -33.27
C LEU A 272 10.71 17.28 -34.73
N ILE A 273 9.85 16.70 -35.58
CA ILE A 273 9.85 16.94 -37.03
C ILE A 273 8.98 18.15 -37.39
N THR A 274 7.86 18.36 -36.69
CA THR A 274 6.89 19.42 -37.01
C THR A 274 6.88 20.49 -35.91
N PRO A 275 7.17 21.77 -36.23
CA PRO A 275 7.02 22.85 -35.26
C PRO A 275 5.55 22.99 -34.84
N PRO A 276 5.26 23.37 -33.59
CA PRO A 276 3.89 23.45 -33.10
C PRO A 276 3.18 24.71 -33.63
N ASP A 277 2.23 24.51 -34.54
CA ASP A 277 1.47 25.56 -35.24
C ASP A 277 0.06 25.79 -34.68
N SER A 278 -0.38 24.96 -33.72
CA SER A 278 -1.67 25.06 -33.01
C SER A 278 -1.50 24.80 -31.52
N GLY A 279 -2.42 25.28 -30.66
CA GLY A 279 -2.37 24.99 -29.22
C GLY A 279 -2.36 23.51 -28.87
N GLN A 280 -3.05 22.68 -29.66
CA GLN A 280 -3.01 21.23 -29.52
C GLN A 280 -1.59 20.70 -29.69
N GLN A 281 -0.88 21.13 -30.73
CA GLN A 281 0.51 20.73 -30.98
C GLN A 281 1.47 21.34 -29.94
N GLN A 282 1.20 22.56 -29.44
CA GLN A 282 2.00 23.19 -28.38
C GLN A 282 1.93 22.39 -27.07
N LEU A 283 0.74 21.96 -26.65
CA LEU A 283 0.54 21.12 -25.46
C LEU A 283 1.25 19.77 -25.61
N LEU A 284 1.11 19.12 -26.75
CA LEU A 284 1.77 17.84 -27.05
C LEU A 284 3.30 17.97 -27.10
N TYR A 285 3.82 19.07 -27.65
CA TYR A 285 5.25 19.40 -27.61
C TYR A 285 5.74 19.61 -26.17
N ALA A 286 4.97 20.35 -25.35
CA ALA A 286 5.28 20.58 -23.94
C ALA A 286 5.28 19.27 -23.13
N ALA A 287 4.34 18.35 -23.42
CA ALA A 287 4.26 17.04 -22.80
C ALA A 287 5.53 16.19 -23.01
N MET A 288 6.31 16.45 -24.06
CA MET A 288 7.54 15.72 -24.37
C MET A 288 8.81 16.31 -23.75
N GLN A 289 8.72 17.49 -23.13
CA GLN A 289 9.88 18.14 -22.51
C GLN A 289 10.30 17.41 -21.22
N GLN A 290 11.59 17.07 -21.10
CA GLN A 290 12.13 16.34 -19.95
C GLN A 290 12.20 17.16 -18.66
N GLY A 291 12.07 18.50 -18.73
CA GLY A 291 12.13 19.37 -17.56
C GLY A 291 10.92 19.24 -16.62
N HIS A 292 9.76 18.82 -17.15
CA HIS A 292 8.51 18.69 -16.41
C HIS A 292 8.37 17.34 -15.71
N ALA A 293 7.65 17.31 -14.58
CA ALA A 293 7.37 16.07 -13.88
C ALA A 293 6.43 15.16 -14.68
N GLY A 294 6.52 13.85 -14.47
CA GLY A 294 5.74 12.87 -15.22
C GLY A 294 4.23 13.05 -15.18
N ALA A 295 3.69 13.51 -14.05
CA ALA A 295 2.27 13.77 -13.89
C ALA A 295 1.79 14.94 -14.75
N GLN A 296 2.58 16.02 -14.77
CA GLN A 296 2.30 17.23 -15.56
C GLN A 296 2.37 16.92 -17.06
N ARG A 297 3.36 16.13 -17.48
CA ARG A 297 3.50 15.69 -18.88
C ARG A 297 2.29 14.90 -19.36
N TRP A 298 1.75 14.01 -18.52
CA TRP A 298 0.55 13.25 -18.84
C TRP A 298 -0.70 14.15 -18.92
N LEU A 299 -0.82 15.10 -17.99
CA LEU A 299 -1.93 16.05 -18.01
C LEU A 299 -1.90 16.97 -19.24
N LEU A 300 -0.71 17.43 -19.66
CA LEU A 300 -0.48 18.16 -20.91
C LEU A 300 -0.89 17.32 -22.12
N PHE A 301 -0.52 16.03 -22.15
CA PHE A 301 -0.91 15.10 -23.21
C PHE A 301 -2.44 14.94 -23.30
N CYS A 302 -3.11 14.65 -22.19
CA CYS A 302 -4.58 14.55 -22.15
C CYS A 302 -5.26 15.85 -22.61
N SER A 303 -4.77 17.01 -22.14
CA SER A 303 -5.31 18.32 -22.52
C SER A 303 -5.11 18.60 -24.01
N GLY A 304 -3.95 18.24 -24.56
CA GLY A 304 -3.66 18.36 -25.99
C GLY A 304 -4.65 17.57 -26.85
N LEU A 305 -4.99 16.34 -26.46
CA LEU A 305 -5.97 15.53 -27.19
C LEU A 305 -7.41 16.08 -27.06
N LEU A 306 -7.79 16.63 -25.91
CA LEU A 306 -9.13 17.18 -25.67
C LEU A 306 -9.39 18.55 -26.32
N LEU A 307 -8.34 19.33 -26.62
CA LEU A 307 -8.47 20.71 -27.07
C LEU A 307 -9.15 20.84 -28.45
N ARG A 308 -9.07 19.81 -29.30
CA ARG A 308 -9.58 19.86 -30.67
C ARG A 308 -11.10 20.12 -30.71
N THR A 309 -11.54 20.83 -31.75
CA THR A 309 -12.96 21.04 -32.05
C THR A 309 -13.61 19.76 -32.59
N SER A 310 -14.74 19.38 -31.99
CA SER A 310 -15.47 18.12 -32.22
C SER A 310 -15.65 17.75 -33.69
N GLN A 311 -15.01 16.65 -34.08
CA GLN A 311 -15.34 15.88 -35.28
C GLN A 311 -15.83 14.49 -34.81
N PRO A 312 -16.95 13.97 -35.34
CA PRO A 312 -17.55 12.73 -34.84
C PRO A 312 -16.57 11.54 -34.78
N ASP A 313 -15.77 11.36 -35.83
CA ASP A 313 -14.80 10.26 -35.90
C ASP A 313 -13.66 10.42 -34.89
N TYR A 314 -13.20 11.66 -34.67
CA TYR A 314 -12.15 11.97 -33.68
C TYR A 314 -12.65 11.71 -32.26
N ASP A 315 -13.86 12.19 -31.94
CA ASP A 315 -14.46 12.06 -30.61
C ASP A 315 -14.76 10.58 -30.27
N SER A 316 -15.15 9.77 -31.26
CA SER A 316 -15.35 8.32 -31.11
C SER A 316 -14.03 7.60 -30.78
N VAL A 317 -12.96 7.90 -31.53
CA VAL A 317 -11.63 7.31 -31.33
C VAL A 317 -11.02 7.75 -30.01
N LEU A 318 -11.11 9.04 -29.66
CA LEU A 318 -10.67 9.59 -28.38
C LEU A 318 -11.45 8.97 -27.21
N SER A 319 -12.76 8.80 -27.35
CA SER A 319 -13.59 8.14 -26.33
C SER A 319 -13.12 6.72 -26.03
N ASN A 320 -12.72 5.96 -27.06
CA ASN A 320 -12.20 4.61 -26.85
C ASN A 320 -10.75 4.57 -26.37
N LEU A 321 -9.93 5.57 -26.73
CA LEU A 321 -8.60 5.77 -26.14
C LEU A 321 -8.71 6.01 -24.63
N ILE A 322 -9.64 6.87 -24.21
CA ILE A 322 -9.89 7.15 -22.79
C ILE A 322 -10.21 5.85 -22.08
N ARG A 323 -11.16 5.04 -22.58
CA ARG A 323 -11.49 3.73 -21.99
C ARG A 323 -10.27 2.82 -21.88
N ALA A 324 -9.49 2.68 -22.94
CA ALA A 324 -8.27 1.87 -22.92
C ALA A 324 -7.27 2.36 -21.87
N SER A 325 -7.11 3.68 -21.74
CA SER A 325 -6.22 4.30 -20.75
C SER A 325 -6.70 4.08 -19.32
N MET A 326 -8.02 4.19 -19.06
CA MET A 326 -8.63 3.94 -17.76
C MET A 326 -8.43 2.48 -17.33
N ILE A 327 -8.72 1.53 -18.23
CA ILE A 327 -8.56 0.09 -17.98
C ILE A 327 -7.11 -0.24 -17.66
N LEU A 328 -6.16 0.21 -18.50
CA LEU A 328 -4.73 -0.05 -18.28
C LEU A 328 -4.25 0.55 -16.95
N ARG A 329 -4.64 1.80 -16.65
CA ARG A 329 -4.29 2.47 -15.40
C ARG A 329 -4.90 1.75 -14.19
N ASN A 330 -6.13 1.25 -14.27
CA ASN A 330 -6.76 0.48 -13.20
C ASN A 330 -6.03 -0.84 -12.91
N TYR A 331 -5.51 -1.53 -13.94
CA TYR A 331 -4.61 -2.68 -13.73
C TYR A 331 -3.24 -2.30 -13.14
N MET A 332 -2.82 -1.04 -13.27
CA MET A 332 -1.56 -0.53 -12.71
C MET A 332 -1.69 -0.03 -11.28
N VAL A 333 -2.85 0.48 -10.90
CA VAL A 333 -3.18 0.89 -9.54
C VAL A 333 -3.69 -0.32 -8.78
N VAL A 334 -3.43 -0.42 -7.49
CA VAL A 334 -3.80 -1.60 -6.71
C VAL A 334 -4.89 -1.23 -5.71
N SER A 335 -6.12 -1.11 -6.19
CA SER A 335 -7.33 -1.14 -5.36
C SER A 335 -7.88 -2.56 -5.25
N ALA A 336 -8.71 -2.82 -4.25
CA ALA A 336 -9.64 -3.96 -4.12
C ALA A 336 -9.04 -5.36 -4.06
N VAL A 337 -7.76 -5.48 -3.75
CA VAL A 337 -7.08 -6.78 -3.66
C VAL A 337 -6.54 -7.00 -2.26
N GLY A 338 -6.60 -8.24 -1.77
CA GLY A 338 -5.97 -8.59 -0.50
C GLY A 338 -4.44 -8.51 -0.56
N LEU A 339 -3.78 -8.41 0.60
CA LEU A 339 -2.32 -8.25 0.71
C LEU A 339 -1.53 -9.28 -0.11
N GLY A 340 -1.97 -10.55 -0.16
CA GLY A 340 -1.32 -11.58 -0.97
C GLY A 340 -1.26 -11.24 -2.47
N GLN A 341 -2.37 -10.78 -3.05
CA GLN A 341 -2.43 -10.37 -4.45
C GLN A 341 -1.66 -9.07 -4.69
N PHE A 342 -1.69 -8.14 -3.73
CA PHE A 342 -0.89 -6.91 -3.75
C PHE A 342 0.60 -7.24 -3.86
N VAL A 343 1.13 -8.10 -2.97
CA VAL A 343 2.54 -8.48 -2.93
C VAL A 343 2.98 -9.18 -4.22
N GLU A 344 2.13 -10.02 -4.81
CA GLU A 344 2.41 -10.67 -6.10
C GLU A 344 2.55 -9.66 -7.25
N TYR A 345 1.70 -8.62 -7.29
CA TYR A 345 1.75 -7.60 -8.35
C TYR A 345 2.83 -6.54 -8.12
N PHE A 346 3.11 -6.19 -6.87
CA PHE A 346 4.00 -5.07 -6.51
C PHE A 346 5.37 -5.14 -7.20
N GLY A 347 5.91 -6.36 -7.33
CA GLY A 347 7.21 -6.64 -7.95
C GLY A 347 7.24 -6.52 -9.49
N THR A 348 6.11 -6.29 -10.16
CA THR A 348 6.07 -6.15 -11.62
C THR A 348 6.71 -4.84 -12.09
N ASP A 349 7.31 -4.87 -13.28
CA ASP A 349 7.98 -3.71 -13.89
C ASP A 349 7.00 -2.81 -14.69
N VAL A 350 5.70 -3.12 -14.71
CA VAL A 350 4.68 -2.42 -15.53
C VAL A 350 4.64 -0.92 -15.22
N ARG A 351 4.74 -0.56 -13.93
CA ARG A 351 4.73 0.83 -13.44
C ARG A 351 6.07 1.54 -13.57
N ARG A 352 7.11 0.81 -13.96
CA ARG A 352 8.50 1.29 -14.10
C ARG A 352 9.04 0.88 -15.46
N ALA A 353 8.21 1.06 -16.49
CA ALA A 353 8.52 0.71 -17.85
C ALA A 353 9.87 1.32 -18.30
N ASP A 354 10.12 2.59 -17.94
CA ASP A 354 11.45 3.21 -17.98
C ASP A 354 12.06 3.25 -16.56
N LYS A 355 12.96 2.30 -16.27
CA LYS A 355 13.61 2.18 -14.96
C LYS A 355 14.54 3.33 -14.63
N ARG A 356 15.21 3.93 -15.64
CA ARG A 356 16.17 5.00 -15.41
C ARG A 356 15.42 6.27 -15.04
N PHE A 357 14.44 6.63 -15.86
CA PHE A 357 13.64 7.82 -15.63
C PHE A 357 12.78 7.70 -14.36
N SER A 358 12.24 6.50 -14.08
CA SER A 358 11.51 6.23 -12.83
C SER A 358 12.37 6.48 -11.59
N ARG A 359 13.63 6.03 -11.57
CA ARG A 359 14.53 6.25 -10.41
C ARG A 359 14.82 7.74 -10.14
N GLU A 360 14.89 8.56 -11.18
CA GLU A 360 15.14 9.99 -11.06
C GLU A 360 13.89 10.78 -10.65
N GLN A 361 12.71 10.39 -11.13
CA GLN A 361 11.47 11.15 -10.94
C GLN A 361 10.67 10.73 -9.70
N VAL A 362 10.79 9.48 -9.25
CA VAL A 362 10.02 8.98 -8.10
C VAL A 362 10.30 9.81 -6.83
N PRO A 363 11.56 10.05 -6.43
CA PRO A 363 11.82 10.85 -5.23
C PRO A 363 11.41 12.33 -5.36
N ARG A 364 11.21 12.82 -6.59
CA ARG A 364 10.75 14.19 -6.88
C ARG A 364 9.22 14.35 -6.70
N TYR A 365 8.46 13.25 -6.70
CA TYR A 365 7.02 13.30 -6.50
C TYR A 365 6.67 13.83 -5.11
N ASP A 366 5.79 14.84 -5.06
CA ASP A 366 5.33 15.49 -3.82
C ASP A 366 6.49 16.02 -2.95
N LEU A 367 7.62 16.39 -3.59
CA LEU A 367 8.81 16.89 -2.88
C LEU A 367 8.77 18.41 -2.72
N SER A 368 8.80 18.87 -1.47
CA SER A 368 9.00 20.28 -1.14
C SER A 368 9.91 20.40 0.10
N PRO A 369 10.51 21.59 0.35
CA PRO A 369 11.30 21.82 1.57
C PRO A 369 10.54 21.64 2.88
N SER A 370 9.21 21.60 2.83
CA SER A 370 8.34 21.39 3.98
C SER A 370 8.01 19.92 4.26
N VAL A 371 8.36 19.00 3.35
CA VAL A 371 8.03 17.57 3.45
C VAL A 371 9.30 16.74 3.68
N SER A 372 9.34 16.04 4.81
CA SER A 372 10.39 15.07 5.14
C SER A 372 9.97 13.62 4.81
N ARG A 373 10.91 12.74 4.45
CA ARG A 373 10.60 11.34 4.07
C ARG A 373 11.56 10.29 4.64
N GLU A 374 11.00 9.20 5.14
CA GLU A 374 11.73 7.99 5.51
C GLU A 374 11.49 6.87 4.48
N TYR A 375 12.43 6.68 3.56
CA TYR A 375 12.29 5.72 2.48
C TYR A 375 12.67 4.29 2.92
N ARG A 376 11.75 3.34 2.74
CA ARG A 376 11.99 1.90 2.87
C ARG A 376 12.70 1.37 1.63
N VAL A 377 13.90 0.83 1.81
CA VAL A 377 14.75 0.28 0.74
C VAL A 377 15.20 -1.14 1.08
N SER A 378 15.38 -2.00 0.09
CA SER A 378 15.85 -3.38 0.35
C SER A 378 17.29 -3.39 0.89
N PRO A 379 17.72 -4.44 1.62
CA PRO A 379 19.09 -4.54 2.11
C PRO A 379 20.14 -4.38 0.99
N GLY A 380 19.86 -4.93 -0.19
CA GLY A 380 20.75 -4.85 -1.34
C GLY A 380 20.98 -3.44 -1.91
N GLU A 381 20.11 -2.47 -1.61
CA GLU A 381 20.35 -1.07 -1.96
C GLU A 381 21.44 -0.42 -1.09
N VAL A 382 21.70 -0.97 0.10
CA VAL A 382 22.72 -0.47 1.05
C VAL A 382 24.02 -1.28 0.95
N ILE A 383 23.93 -2.62 0.98
CA ILE A 383 25.11 -3.51 1.07
C ILE A 383 25.48 -4.18 -0.28
N GLY A 384 24.64 -4.07 -1.31
CA GLY A 384 24.81 -4.77 -2.60
C GLY A 384 24.23 -6.19 -2.63
N ASP A 385 24.43 -6.88 -3.75
CA ASP A 385 24.01 -8.27 -3.95
C ASP A 385 25.22 -9.23 -4.04
N GLU A 386 24.97 -10.54 -4.05
CA GLU A 386 26.02 -11.58 -4.13
C GLU A 386 26.93 -11.45 -5.38
N ARG A 387 26.44 -10.81 -6.44
CA ARG A 387 27.18 -10.66 -7.70
C ARG A 387 28.09 -9.43 -7.69
N LYS A 388 27.76 -8.42 -6.89
CA LYS A 388 28.49 -7.15 -6.76
C LYS A 388 28.50 -6.67 -5.29
N PRO A 389 29.12 -7.43 -4.37
CA PRO A 389 29.23 -7.03 -2.97
C PRO A 389 30.08 -5.75 -2.84
N ASN A 390 29.70 -4.83 -1.95
CA ASN A 390 30.46 -3.62 -1.61
C ASN A 390 30.66 -2.55 -2.71
N ILE A 391 30.01 -2.65 -3.89
CA ILE A 391 30.20 -1.66 -4.99
C ILE A 391 29.22 -0.46 -4.87
N TYR A 392 28.19 -0.54 -4.02
CA TYR A 392 27.04 0.37 -4.08
C TYR A 392 27.07 1.59 -3.14
N HIS A 393 28.23 1.96 -2.59
CA HIS A 393 28.40 3.26 -1.92
C HIS A 393 27.92 4.43 -2.80
N HIS A 394 28.18 4.36 -4.12
CA HIS A 394 27.73 5.36 -5.08
C HIS A 394 26.22 5.57 -5.07
N LYS A 395 25.38 4.55 -4.79
CA LYS A 395 23.93 4.73 -4.74
C LYS A 395 23.48 5.60 -3.57
N LEU A 396 24.14 5.46 -2.42
CA LEU A 396 23.85 6.28 -1.23
C LEU A 396 24.33 7.72 -1.44
N THR A 397 25.49 7.89 -2.06
CA THR A 397 25.99 9.21 -2.47
C THR A 397 25.09 9.83 -3.52
N ASP A 398 24.71 9.10 -4.59
CA ASP A 398 23.78 9.55 -5.63
C ASP A 398 22.43 9.96 -5.04
N PHE A 399 21.93 9.20 -4.05
CA PHE A 399 20.70 9.54 -3.34
C PHE A 399 20.84 10.89 -2.62
N PHE A 400 21.93 11.10 -1.87
CA PHE A 400 22.20 12.37 -1.19
C PHE A 400 22.40 13.53 -2.19
N ASP A 401 23.18 13.31 -3.25
CA ASP A 401 23.47 14.27 -4.31
C ASP A 401 22.18 14.72 -5.01
N GLN A 402 21.25 13.79 -5.29
CA GLN A 402 19.95 14.12 -5.88
C GLN A 402 19.14 15.05 -4.97
N HIS A 403 19.05 14.74 -3.67
CA HIS A 403 18.33 15.59 -2.71
C HIS A 403 19.00 16.94 -2.51
N ALA A 404 20.34 16.99 -2.53
CA ALA A 404 21.11 18.22 -2.50
C ALA A 404 20.81 19.12 -3.73
N ARG A 405 20.77 18.54 -4.94
CA ARG A 405 20.38 19.26 -6.17
C ARG A 405 18.95 19.82 -6.12
N TRP A 406 18.07 19.17 -5.37
CA TRP A 406 16.70 19.66 -5.12
C TRP A 406 16.58 20.58 -3.90
N HIS A 407 17.72 21.00 -3.31
CA HIS A 407 17.79 21.90 -2.16
C HIS A 407 17.11 21.36 -0.89
N VAL A 408 17.06 20.03 -0.73
CA VAL A 408 16.45 19.34 0.42
C VAL A 408 17.31 18.18 0.97
N PRO A 409 18.64 18.34 1.14
CA PRO A 409 19.55 17.24 1.48
C PRO A 409 19.25 16.56 2.82
N GLU A 410 18.68 17.30 3.77
CA GLU A 410 18.38 16.83 5.15
C GLU A 410 16.89 16.46 5.33
N GLN A 411 16.10 16.45 4.26
CA GLN A 411 14.66 16.10 4.32
C GLN A 411 14.39 14.62 4.01
N ALA A 412 15.43 13.79 3.85
CA ALA A 412 15.25 12.38 3.58
C ALA A 412 16.28 11.50 4.26
N HIS A 413 15.87 10.30 4.64
CA HIS A 413 16.79 9.23 5.04
C HIS A 413 16.19 7.86 4.70
N LEU A 414 16.99 6.81 4.89
CA LEU A 414 16.68 5.44 4.50
C LEU A 414 16.44 4.54 5.71
N VAL A 415 15.55 3.57 5.52
CA VAL A 415 15.27 2.48 6.47
C VAL A 415 15.37 1.17 5.70
N VAL A 416 16.17 0.23 6.22
CA VAL A 416 16.41 -1.05 5.56
C VAL A 416 15.23 -1.97 5.81
N HIS A 417 14.54 -2.32 4.73
CA HIS A 417 13.27 -3.05 4.73
C HIS A 417 13.48 -4.52 4.34
N PHE A 418 13.38 -5.41 5.32
CA PHE A 418 13.39 -6.85 5.12
C PHE A 418 12.01 -7.35 4.72
N THR A 419 11.94 -8.18 3.68
CA THR A 419 10.67 -8.69 3.17
C THR A 419 10.36 -10.08 3.70
N ARG A 420 9.10 -10.29 4.13
CA ARG A 420 8.54 -11.59 4.53
C ARG A 420 8.16 -12.44 3.32
N GLY A 421 9.13 -12.76 2.47
CA GLY A 421 8.95 -13.67 1.35
C GLY A 421 9.35 -15.09 1.73
N PHE A 422 8.42 -16.05 1.66
CA PHE A 422 8.77 -17.45 1.90
C PHE A 422 9.74 -17.95 0.78
N PRO A 423 10.80 -18.71 1.10
CA PRO A 423 11.67 -19.31 0.10
C PRO A 423 10.85 -20.10 -0.94
N LYS A 424 11.30 -20.15 -2.20
CA LYS A 424 10.55 -20.81 -3.31
C LYS A 424 9.98 -22.15 -2.85
N LYS A 425 8.65 -22.33 -3.01
CA LYS A 425 7.87 -23.52 -2.60
C LYS A 425 8.34 -24.78 -3.35
N THR A 426 9.45 -25.35 -2.90
CA THR A 426 9.94 -26.69 -3.24
C THR A 426 9.37 -27.70 -2.26
N ALA A 427 9.32 -28.99 -2.64
CA ALA A 427 8.89 -30.06 -1.74
C ALA A 427 9.73 -30.10 -0.44
N VAL A 428 11.01 -29.72 -0.50
CA VAL A 428 11.91 -29.64 0.65
C VAL A 428 11.58 -28.45 1.57
N SER A 429 11.34 -27.27 1.00
CA SER A 429 10.98 -26.06 1.78
C SER A 429 9.62 -26.14 2.47
N ARG A 430 8.71 -27.02 2.02
CA ARG A 430 7.38 -27.23 2.64
C ARG A 430 7.50 -27.76 4.08
N TYR A 431 8.57 -28.51 4.35
CA TYR A 431 8.79 -29.23 5.60
C TYR A 431 9.86 -28.59 6.50
N ASP A 432 10.57 -27.57 5.99
CA ASP A 432 11.58 -26.83 6.77
C ASP A 432 10.94 -25.68 7.56
N LYS A 433 10.63 -25.93 8.84
CA LYS A 433 10.16 -24.89 9.78
C LYS A 433 11.30 -24.15 10.49
N ARG A 434 12.53 -24.68 10.44
CA ARG A 434 13.72 -24.00 10.97
C ARG A 434 14.18 -22.88 10.04
N LEU A 435 13.90 -23.02 8.75
CA LEU A 435 14.23 -22.08 7.67
C LEU A 435 15.74 -21.87 7.58
N THR A 436 16.51 -22.95 7.64
CA THR A 436 17.97 -22.92 7.83
C THR A 436 18.66 -22.12 6.73
N THR A 437 18.32 -22.35 5.46
CA THR A 437 18.91 -21.60 4.34
C THR A 437 18.58 -20.12 4.40
N PHE A 438 17.31 -19.77 4.64
CA PHE A 438 16.87 -18.38 4.73
C PHE A 438 17.53 -17.66 5.92
N ARG A 439 17.64 -18.32 7.07
CA ARG A 439 18.35 -17.80 8.25
C ARG A 439 19.84 -17.61 7.98
N ALA A 440 20.48 -18.48 7.21
CA ALA A 440 21.87 -18.31 6.80
C ALA A 440 22.06 -17.07 5.90
N GLU A 441 21.19 -16.88 4.90
CA GLU A 441 21.17 -15.68 4.05
C GLU A 441 20.93 -14.41 4.87
N LEU A 442 19.96 -14.45 5.81
CA LEU A 442 19.67 -13.34 6.70
C LEU A 442 20.87 -13.01 7.61
N LEU A 443 21.55 -14.02 8.15
CA LEU A 443 22.77 -13.83 8.94
C LEU A 443 23.87 -13.17 8.11
N GLN A 444 24.06 -13.55 6.85
CA GLN A 444 25.02 -12.91 5.96
C GLN A 444 24.69 -11.42 5.74
N GLN A 445 23.42 -11.08 5.52
CA GLN A 445 22.98 -9.68 5.39
C GLN A 445 23.24 -8.88 6.67
N VAL A 446 23.01 -9.47 7.84
CA VAL A 446 23.30 -8.84 9.14
C VAL A 446 24.78 -8.51 9.27
N ARG A 447 25.67 -9.45 8.94
CA ARG A 447 27.12 -9.21 9.02
C ARG A 447 27.55 -8.08 8.09
N ALA A 448 27.04 -8.06 6.86
CA ALA A 448 27.32 -6.97 5.93
C ALA A 448 26.81 -5.61 6.41
N LEU A 449 25.65 -5.56 7.09
CA LEU A 449 25.12 -4.33 7.68
C LEU A 449 25.94 -3.87 8.91
N GLU A 450 26.45 -4.79 9.71
CA GLU A 450 27.37 -4.46 10.81
C GLU A 450 28.70 -3.89 10.28
N ASP A 451 29.24 -4.49 9.22
CA ASP A 451 30.45 -4.00 8.54
C ASP A 451 30.22 -2.60 7.94
N PHE A 452 29.06 -2.40 7.31
CA PHE A 452 28.63 -1.08 6.81
C PHE A 452 28.61 -0.03 7.93
N ALA A 453 27.96 -0.35 9.06
CA ALA A 453 27.84 0.57 10.19
C ALA A 453 29.20 0.89 10.85
N ALA A 454 30.18 -0.02 10.75
CA ALA A 454 31.52 0.16 11.29
C ALA A 454 32.51 0.78 10.30
N SER A 455 32.17 0.91 9.01
CA SER A 455 33.08 1.35 7.96
C SER A 455 33.62 2.78 8.17
N VAL A 456 34.94 2.92 8.17
CA VAL A 456 35.63 4.23 8.23
C VAL A 456 35.62 4.91 6.86
N THR A 457 35.70 4.15 5.78
CA THR A 457 35.67 4.69 4.41
C THR A 457 34.35 5.42 4.11
N LEU A 458 33.23 4.89 4.60
CA LEU A 458 31.91 5.49 4.42
C LEU A 458 31.64 6.66 5.39
N GLN A 459 32.41 6.75 6.47
CA GLN A 459 32.37 7.88 7.40
C GLN A 459 32.99 9.13 6.79
N GLU A 460 34.03 8.94 5.98
CA GLU A 460 34.86 10.00 5.41
C GLU A 460 34.66 10.13 3.89
N THR A 461 33.41 10.00 3.42
CA THR A 461 33.09 10.11 2.00
C THR A 461 33.31 11.56 1.53
N SER A 462 34.13 11.73 0.50
CA SER A 462 34.28 13.01 -0.20
C SER A 462 33.06 13.28 -1.08
N HIS A 463 32.40 14.42 -0.86
CA HIS A 463 31.25 14.90 -1.61
C HIS A 463 31.55 16.26 -2.21
N GLN A 464 31.44 16.35 -3.54
CA GLN A 464 31.65 17.56 -4.31
C GLN A 464 30.55 17.65 -5.39
N PRO A 465 29.44 18.37 -5.11
CA PRO A 465 28.28 18.37 -5.99
C PRO A 465 28.56 19.12 -7.31
N ASP A 466 29.37 20.18 -7.25
CA ASP A 466 29.80 20.97 -8.40
C ASP A 466 31.33 21.13 -8.43
N ILE A 467 31.90 21.18 -9.63
CA ILE A 467 33.35 21.35 -9.85
C ILE A 467 33.89 22.62 -9.16
N ASP A 468 33.07 23.67 -9.08
CA ASP A 468 33.43 24.96 -8.49
C ASP A 468 33.30 24.99 -6.96
N THR A 469 32.68 23.98 -6.35
CA THR A 469 32.55 23.89 -4.89
C THR A 469 33.69 23.08 -4.28
N PRO A 470 34.25 23.48 -3.12
CA PRO A 470 35.29 22.69 -2.47
C PRO A 470 34.70 21.36 -1.96
N PRO A 471 35.43 20.23 -2.09
CA PRO A 471 34.97 18.94 -1.60
C PRO A 471 34.78 19.01 -0.08
N ARG A 472 33.66 18.44 0.39
CA ARG A 472 33.32 18.32 1.81
C ARG A 472 33.24 16.85 2.20
N THR A 473 33.52 16.56 3.46
CA THR A 473 33.36 15.21 3.99
C THR A 473 31.95 15.02 4.51
N ILE A 474 31.28 13.95 4.07
CA ILE A 474 29.98 13.50 4.57
C ILE A 474 30.09 12.08 5.13
N ASP A 475 29.26 11.77 6.14
CA ASP A 475 29.10 10.40 6.63
C ASP A 475 27.81 9.80 6.07
N VAL A 476 27.93 8.99 5.00
CA VAL A 476 26.75 8.40 4.34
C VAL A 476 26.09 7.31 5.18
N ARG A 477 26.78 6.75 6.19
CA ARG A 477 26.18 5.74 7.07
C ARG A 477 25.03 6.34 7.87
N LYS A 478 25.08 7.65 8.13
CA LYS A 478 24.01 8.42 8.77
C LYS A 478 22.71 8.45 7.96
N LEU A 479 22.73 8.11 6.67
CA LEU A 479 21.51 8.00 5.87
C LEU A 479 20.65 6.81 6.30
N VAL A 480 21.22 5.74 6.86
CA VAL A 480 20.46 4.57 7.29
C VAL A 480 20.08 4.71 8.77
N ARG A 481 18.79 4.88 9.06
CA ARG A 481 18.33 5.21 10.43
C ARG A 481 17.50 4.16 11.13
N GLY A 482 17.00 3.17 10.41
CA GLY A 482 16.19 2.12 11.00
C GLY A 482 16.21 0.83 10.19
N TYR A 483 15.62 -0.18 10.81
CA TYR A 483 15.32 -1.47 10.18
C TYR A 483 13.83 -1.71 10.23
N ASP A 484 13.28 -2.24 9.16
CA ASP A 484 11.87 -2.48 8.97
C ASP A 484 11.63 -3.91 8.48
N VAL A 485 10.51 -4.51 8.86
CA VAL A 485 10.09 -5.84 8.40
C VAL A 485 8.63 -5.82 7.99
N ALA A 486 8.36 -6.12 6.72
CA ALA A 486 7.00 -6.17 6.17
C ALA A 486 6.79 -7.32 5.18
N GLY A 487 5.54 -7.54 4.78
CA GLY A 487 5.11 -8.58 3.84
C GLY A 487 4.13 -9.56 4.50
N ASN A 488 4.00 -10.76 3.94
CA ASN A 488 2.95 -11.69 4.37
C ASN A 488 3.22 -12.30 5.77
N GLU A 489 2.49 -11.78 6.76
CA GLU A 489 2.57 -12.20 8.16
C GLU A 489 2.14 -13.64 8.39
N ASN A 490 1.23 -14.14 7.56
CA ASN A 490 0.69 -15.49 7.66
C ASN A 490 1.68 -16.55 7.14
N GLU A 491 2.61 -16.18 6.26
CA GLU A 491 3.62 -17.10 5.71
C GLU A 491 4.90 -17.14 6.56
N LEU A 492 5.45 -15.99 6.95
CA LEU A 492 6.74 -15.92 7.65
C LEU A 492 6.62 -15.12 8.96
N PRO A 493 6.66 -15.77 10.14
CA PRO A 493 6.46 -15.11 11.42
C PRO A 493 7.65 -14.23 11.82
N ILE A 494 7.38 -13.23 12.67
CA ILE A 494 8.40 -12.26 13.13
C ILE A 494 9.57 -12.90 13.89
N GLU A 495 9.38 -14.07 14.49
CA GLU A 495 10.43 -14.80 15.22
C GLU A 495 11.67 -15.12 14.37
N VAL A 496 11.52 -15.18 13.04
CA VAL A 496 12.63 -15.42 12.11
C VAL A 496 13.57 -14.21 12.09
N PHE A 497 13.00 -13.01 12.15
CA PHE A 497 13.75 -11.74 12.10
C PHE A 497 14.06 -11.18 13.49
N ALA A 498 13.32 -11.57 14.54
CA ALA A 498 13.47 -10.99 15.87
C ALA A 498 14.90 -11.04 16.43
N PRO A 499 15.66 -12.16 16.36
CA PRO A 499 17.06 -12.18 16.81
C PRO A 499 17.95 -11.20 16.03
N VAL A 500 17.75 -11.15 14.72
CA VAL A 500 18.50 -10.28 13.80
C VAL A 500 18.26 -8.82 14.10
N LEU A 501 17.00 -8.42 14.27
CA LEU A 501 16.64 -7.05 14.62
C LEU A 501 17.23 -6.64 15.98
N ARG A 502 17.21 -7.51 16.99
CA ARG A 502 17.84 -7.23 18.29
C ARG A 502 19.34 -6.96 18.16
N VAL A 503 20.04 -7.77 17.37
CA VAL A 503 21.48 -7.62 17.10
C VAL A 503 21.78 -6.30 16.38
N LEU A 504 21.06 -6.03 15.29
CA LEU A 504 21.22 -4.81 14.50
C LEU A 504 20.93 -3.54 15.32
N ARG A 505 19.85 -3.53 16.13
CA ARG A 505 19.53 -2.41 17.02
C ARG A 505 20.56 -2.22 18.13
N ALA A 506 21.08 -3.32 18.69
CA ALA A 506 22.10 -3.25 19.73
C ALA A 506 23.39 -2.58 19.23
N ALA A 507 23.65 -2.64 17.91
CA ALA A 507 24.77 -1.98 17.23
C ALA A 507 26.12 -2.19 17.95
N ARG A 508 26.31 -3.38 18.53
CA ARG A 508 27.49 -3.72 19.33
C ARG A 508 28.67 -3.98 18.40
N GLN A 509 29.46 -2.96 18.10
CA GLN A 509 30.70 -3.11 17.33
C GLN A 509 31.80 -3.84 18.15
N PRO A 510 32.59 -4.74 17.54
CA PRO A 510 33.75 -5.37 18.17
C PRO A 510 34.77 -4.33 18.66
N ALA A 511 35.54 -4.66 19.69
CA ALA A 511 36.62 -3.81 20.16
C ALA A 511 37.74 -3.69 19.11
N GLY A 512 38.44 -2.55 19.07
CA GLY A 512 39.66 -2.38 18.27
C GLY A 512 39.51 -1.66 16.92
N MET A 513 38.46 -0.87 16.70
CA MET A 513 38.34 0.03 15.55
C MET A 513 38.56 1.51 15.96
N PRO A 514 39.80 2.04 15.96
CA PRO A 514 40.15 3.30 16.64
C PRO A 514 39.58 4.56 15.97
N PHE A 515 39.14 4.45 14.72
CA PHE A 515 38.72 5.59 13.88
C PHE A 515 37.25 5.57 13.47
N SER A 516 36.51 4.51 13.86
CA SER A 516 35.08 4.40 13.56
C SER A 516 34.28 5.13 14.64
N GLN A 517 33.54 6.16 14.23
CA GLN A 517 32.57 6.85 15.08
C GLN A 517 31.32 5.99 15.22
N ARG A 518 30.81 5.90 16.45
CA ARG A 518 29.57 5.20 16.75
C ARG A 518 28.37 6.09 16.42
N LEU A 519 27.44 5.56 15.65
CA LEU A 519 26.18 6.22 15.36
C LEU A 519 25.18 6.02 16.51
N LYS A 520 24.22 6.94 16.61
CA LYS A 520 23.06 6.78 17.49
C LYS A 520 22.30 5.50 17.10
N ARG A 521 21.76 4.79 18.09
CA ARG A 521 20.99 3.55 17.88
C ARG A 521 19.94 3.72 16.77
N PRO A 522 19.81 2.76 15.85
CA PRO A 522 18.72 2.76 14.88
C PRO A 522 17.40 2.38 15.55
N PHE A 523 16.28 2.79 14.96
CA PHE A 523 14.95 2.36 15.39
C PHE A 523 14.52 1.10 14.62
N ILE A 524 13.56 0.37 15.17
CA ILE A 524 12.92 -0.76 14.49
C ILE A 524 11.47 -0.41 14.19
N THR A 525 11.04 -0.77 12.98
CA THR A 525 9.63 -0.85 12.60
C THR A 525 9.31 -2.32 12.29
N VAL A 526 8.15 -2.79 12.73
CA VAL A 526 7.66 -4.12 12.36
C VAL A 526 6.21 -3.99 11.94
N HIS A 527 5.88 -4.39 10.70
CA HIS A 527 4.50 -4.59 10.30
C HIS A 527 3.95 -5.76 11.10
N ALA A 528 2.92 -5.48 11.89
CA ALA A 528 2.28 -6.48 12.70
C ALA A 528 0.79 -6.18 12.88
N GLY A 529 -0.03 -7.21 12.72
CA GLY A 529 -1.48 -7.07 12.86
C GLY A 529 -2.12 -6.28 11.72
N GLU A 530 -1.48 -6.24 10.55
CA GLU A 530 -2.01 -5.66 9.31
C GLU A 530 -2.89 -6.68 8.58
N ASP A 531 -2.37 -7.90 8.38
CA ASP A 531 -3.06 -9.01 7.72
C ASP A 531 -3.08 -10.25 8.62
N TYR A 532 -4.27 -10.79 8.85
CA TYR A 532 -4.50 -11.90 9.75
C TYR A 532 -5.81 -12.63 9.45
N SER A 533 -5.82 -13.96 9.59
CA SER A 533 -7.04 -14.77 9.44
C SER A 533 -8.03 -14.60 10.61
N HIS A 534 -7.52 -14.43 11.83
CA HIS A 534 -8.30 -14.31 13.07
C HIS A 534 -7.78 -13.14 13.90
N LEU A 535 -8.65 -12.40 14.59
CA LEU A 535 -8.26 -11.19 15.35
C LEU A 535 -7.16 -11.48 16.38
N LEU A 536 -7.29 -12.56 17.14
CA LEU A 536 -6.23 -13.01 18.05
C LEU A 536 -4.89 -13.28 17.35
N SER A 537 -4.88 -13.77 16.10
CA SER A 537 -3.64 -13.95 15.36
C SER A 537 -2.96 -12.60 15.11
N GLY A 538 -3.73 -11.57 14.72
CA GLY A 538 -3.20 -10.22 14.51
C GLY A 538 -2.69 -9.59 15.80
N LEU A 539 -3.47 -9.66 16.89
CA LEU A 539 -3.06 -9.13 18.19
C LEU A 539 -1.83 -9.86 18.76
N ARG A 540 -1.79 -11.18 18.62
CA ARG A 540 -0.64 -11.99 19.02
C ARG A 540 0.59 -11.65 18.18
N ALA A 541 0.47 -11.48 16.87
CA ALA A 541 1.59 -11.07 16.02
C ALA A 541 2.18 -9.72 16.45
N MET A 542 1.34 -8.77 16.87
CA MET A 542 1.80 -7.50 17.45
C MET A 542 2.54 -7.70 18.77
N ASP A 543 2.00 -8.51 19.67
CA ASP A 543 2.66 -8.79 20.96
C ASP A 543 3.96 -9.59 20.77
N GLU A 544 4.00 -10.53 19.82
CA GLU A 544 5.22 -11.23 19.37
C GLU A 544 6.25 -10.22 18.83
N ALA A 545 5.85 -9.26 18.00
CA ALA A 545 6.76 -8.23 17.52
C ALA A 545 7.35 -7.42 18.68
N VAL A 546 6.51 -6.96 19.61
CA VAL A 546 6.96 -6.17 20.77
C VAL A 546 7.88 -6.99 21.69
N GLU A 547 7.47 -8.18 22.09
CA GLU A 547 8.20 -9.01 23.05
C GLU A 547 9.45 -9.67 22.42
N PHE A 548 9.32 -10.20 21.21
CA PHE A 548 10.41 -10.94 20.58
C PHE A 548 11.45 -9.98 20.03
N CYS A 549 11.06 -8.90 19.34
CA CYS A 549 12.03 -7.89 18.91
C CYS A 549 12.47 -7.00 20.09
N GLN A 550 11.86 -7.13 21.27
CA GLN A 550 12.08 -6.28 22.44
C GLN A 550 11.95 -4.79 22.08
N LEU A 551 10.87 -4.42 21.38
CA LEU A 551 10.63 -3.05 20.95
C LEU A 551 10.59 -2.10 22.15
N ARG A 552 11.13 -0.89 21.97
CA ARG A 552 11.27 0.12 23.04
C ARG A 552 10.87 1.50 22.55
N GLU A 553 10.98 2.49 23.42
CA GLU A 553 10.69 3.88 23.11
C GLU A 553 11.32 4.33 21.78
N GLY A 554 10.44 4.77 20.87
CA GLY A 554 10.78 5.23 19.54
C GLY A 554 10.80 4.18 18.44
N ASP A 555 10.70 2.89 18.78
CA ASP A 555 10.37 1.82 17.84
C ASP A 555 8.88 1.87 17.48
N ARG A 556 8.52 1.19 16.38
CA ARG A 556 7.23 1.38 15.72
C ARG A 556 6.57 0.07 15.35
N ILE A 557 5.24 0.09 15.36
CA ILE A 557 4.42 -0.98 14.77
C ILE A 557 3.80 -0.44 13.49
N GLY A 558 4.13 -1.06 12.36
CA GLY A 558 3.56 -0.78 11.06
C GLY A 558 2.10 -1.23 11.01
N HIS A 559 1.21 -0.34 10.59
CA HIS A 559 -0.24 -0.54 10.43
C HIS A 559 -0.99 -0.84 11.73
N GLY A 560 -0.71 -1.95 12.43
CA GLY A 560 -1.29 -2.26 13.74
C GLY A 560 -2.81 -2.44 13.78
N LEU A 561 -3.45 -2.71 12.64
CA LEU A 561 -4.91 -2.65 12.46
C LEU A 561 -5.70 -3.50 13.47
N ALA A 562 -5.22 -4.71 13.79
CA ALA A 562 -5.81 -5.61 14.77
C ALA A 562 -6.03 -4.96 16.14
N LEU A 563 -5.19 -3.99 16.54
CA LEU A 563 -5.22 -3.38 17.87
C LEU A 563 -6.42 -2.44 18.09
N GLY A 564 -6.97 -1.87 17.02
CA GLY A 564 -8.03 -0.86 17.15
C GLY A 564 -9.30 -1.11 16.33
N VAL A 565 -9.36 -2.19 15.54
CA VAL A 565 -10.59 -2.58 14.84
C VAL A 565 -11.73 -2.86 15.83
N ASP A 566 -12.96 -2.49 15.46
CA ASP A 566 -14.14 -2.87 16.23
C ASP A 566 -14.35 -4.39 16.16
N VAL A 567 -14.35 -5.04 17.31
CA VAL A 567 -14.35 -6.50 17.42
C VAL A 567 -15.64 -7.12 16.86
N GLN A 568 -16.78 -6.45 17.07
CA GLN A 568 -18.09 -6.93 16.61
C GLN A 568 -18.22 -6.81 15.10
N HIS A 569 -17.84 -5.65 14.53
CA HIS A 569 -17.82 -5.43 13.09
C HIS A 569 -16.84 -6.38 12.40
N TRP A 570 -15.65 -6.60 12.98
CA TRP A 570 -14.70 -7.60 12.49
C TRP A 570 -15.35 -8.99 12.46
N ALA A 571 -15.99 -9.44 13.54
CA ALA A 571 -16.63 -10.75 13.60
C ALA A 571 -17.74 -10.91 12.55
N GLN A 572 -18.58 -9.88 12.36
CA GLN A 572 -19.66 -9.86 11.36
C GLN A 572 -19.14 -9.89 9.92
N ARG A 573 -18.05 -9.19 9.63
CA ARG A 573 -17.43 -9.13 8.30
C ARG A 573 -16.61 -10.39 8.01
N GLN A 574 -15.83 -10.87 8.98
CA GLN A 574 -15.01 -12.07 8.85
C GLN A 574 -15.87 -13.33 8.72
N ARG A 575 -16.89 -13.47 9.58
CA ARG A 575 -17.76 -14.65 9.78
C ARG A 575 -17.04 -15.94 10.15
N ARG A 576 -16.03 -16.36 9.38
CA ARG A 576 -15.24 -17.57 9.62
C ARG A 576 -13.77 -17.30 9.32
N ALA A 577 -12.91 -17.76 10.22
CA ALA A 577 -11.46 -17.71 10.07
C ALA A 577 -10.91 -19.10 9.72
N TRP A 578 -9.90 -19.15 8.85
CA TRP A 578 -9.19 -20.37 8.48
C TRP A 578 -7.74 -20.26 8.92
N LEU A 579 -7.28 -21.23 9.70
CA LEU A 579 -5.94 -21.27 10.27
C LEU A 579 -5.56 -22.72 10.62
N THR A 580 -4.30 -22.97 10.91
CA THR A 580 -3.88 -24.29 11.39
C THR A 580 -4.29 -24.50 12.84
N ALA A 581 -4.51 -25.76 13.23
CA ALA A 581 -4.78 -26.12 14.61
C ALA A 581 -3.68 -25.66 15.58
N GLY A 582 -2.42 -25.69 15.13
CA GLY A 582 -1.28 -25.14 15.86
C GLY A 582 -1.40 -23.64 16.10
N GLN A 583 -1.76 -22.86 15.08
CA GLN A 583 -1.98 -21.41 15.20
C GLN A 583 -3.15 -21.09 16.11
N HIS A 584 -4.22 -21.89 16.06
CA HIS A 584 -5.39 -21.72 16.92
C HIS A 584 -5.08 -22.01 18.39
N LEU A 585 -4.38 -23.10 18.68
CA LEU A 585 -3.91 -23.40 20.02
C LEU A 585 -3.02 -22.27 20.56
N ASP A 586 -2.14 -21.69 19.75
CA ASP A 586 -1.34 -20.53 20.15
C ASP A 586 -2.19 -19.29 20.43
N ASN A 587 -3.25 -19.04 19.65
CA ASN A 587 -4.19 -17.95 19.91
C ASN A 587 -4.89 -18.12 21.25
N LEU A 588 -5.38 -19.33 21.55
CA LEU A 588 -6.06 -19.62 22.80
C LEU A 588 -5.12 -19.51 24.01
N VAL A 589 -3.92 -20.09 23.92
CA VAL A 589 -2.89 -20.02 24.98
C VAL A 589 -2.48 -18.57 25.25
N TRP A 590 -2.24 -17.80 24.19
CA TRP A 590 -1.90 -16.38 24.31
C TRP A 590 -3.05 -15.58 24.92
N ALA A 591 -4.29 -15.74 24.42
CA ALA A 591 -5.46 -15.05 24.95
C ALA A 591 -5.73 -15.38 26.42
N TYR A 592 -5.56 -16.64 26.82
CA TYR A 592 -5.66 -17.06 28.22
C TYR A 592 -4.63 -16.33 29.10
N HIS A 593 -3.38 -16.24 28.64
CA HIS A 593 -2.34 -15.52 29.38
C HIS A 593 -2.65 -14.01 29.49
N GLN A 594 -3.15 -13.37 28.43
CA GLN A 594 -3.60 -11.98 28.50
C GLN A 594 -4.78 -11.82 29.47
N ALA A 595 -5.73 -12.75 29.48
CA ALA A 595 -6.86 -12.74 30.40
C ALA A 595 -6.41 -12.88 31.88
N VAL A 596 -5.39 -13.69 32.16
CA VAL A 596 -4.78 -13.78 33.49
C VAL A 596 -4.19 -12.43 33.91
N GLN A 597 -3.52 -11.71 33.01
CA GLN A 597 -3.01 -10.37 33.32
C GLN A 597 -4.15 -9.36 33.57
N LEU A 598 -5.18 -9.39 32.72
CA LEU A 598 -6.39 -8.58 32.84
C LEU A 598 -7.17 -8.84 34.14
N SER A 599 -7.12 -10.06 34.69
CA SER A 599 -7.83 -10.42 35.93
C SER A 599 -7.43 -9.57 37.15
N ARG A 600 -6.26 -8.91 37.08
CA ARG A 600 -5.79 -7.94 38.09
C ARG A 600 -6.52 -6.60 38.03
N HIS A 601 -7.21 -6.33 36.92
CA HIS A 601 -7.88 -5.06 36.62
C HIS A 601 -9.40 -5.22 36.54
N THR A 602 -9.89 -6.34 35.98
CA THR A 602 -11.31 -6.62 35.82
C THR A 602 -11.63 -8.10 36.06
N VAL A 603 -12.74 -8.38 36.74
CA VAL A 603 -13.22 -9.75 37.00
C VAL A 603 -14.19 -10.27 35.92
N GLU A 604 -14.60 -9.42 34.97
CA GLU A 604 -15.62 -9.74 33.95
C GLU A 604 -15.24 -10.96 33.10
N HIS A 605 -13.95 -11.18 32.87
CA HIS A 605 -13.45 -12.21 31.96
C HIS A 605 -13.12 -13.55 32.63
N ILE A 606 -13.32 -13.70 33.96
CA ILE A 606 -13.04 -14.97 34.65
C ILE A 606 -13.82 -16.17 34.05
N PRO A 607 -15.12 -16.06 33.70
CA PRO A 607 -15.85 -17.18 33.10
C PRO A 607 -15.26 -17.65 31.77
N VAL A 608 -14.87 -16.71 30.89
CA VAL A 608 -14.27 -17.05 29.59
C VAL A 608 -12.86 -17.63 29.74
N MET A 609 -12.12 -17.31 30.81
CA MET A 609 -10.83 -17.97 31.08
C MET A 609 -10.96 -19.47 31.28
N HIS A 610 -12.05 -19.93 31.92
CA HIS A 610 -12.32 -21.37 32.07
C HIS A 610 -12.64 -22.02 30.72
N GLU A 611 -13.43 -21.35 29.87
CA GLU A 611 -13.73 -21.78 28.51
C GLU A 611 -12.45 -21.94 27.67
N LEU A 612 -11.58 -20.92 27.67
CA LEU A 612 -10.30 -20.95 26.95
C LEU A 612 -9.41 -22.10 27.43
N ARG A 613 -9.34 -22.34 28.75
CA ARG A 613 -8.55 -23.45 29.31
C ARG A 613 -9.06 -24.81 28.83
N ASP A 614 -10.37 -25.00 28.80
CA ASP A 614 -10.96 -26.26 28.35
C ASP A 614 -10.72 -26.48 26.85
N LYS A 615 -10.82 -25.41 26.03
CA LYS A 615 -10.40 -25.43 24.62
C LYS A 615 -8.91 -25.77 24.47
N ILE A 616 -8.03 -25.16 25.27
CA ILE A 616 -6.57 -25.44 25.26
C ILE A 616 -6.30 -26.92 25.55
N HIS A 617 -6.90 -27.49 26.59
CA HIS A 617 -6.71 -28.91 26.91
C HIS A 617 -7.21 -29.83 25.80
N HIS A 618 -8.36 -29.52 25.19
CA HIS A 618 -8.89 -30.28 24.06
C HIS A 618 -7.92 -30.27 22.87
N TRP A 619 -7.52 -29.08 22.43
CA TRP A 619 -6.63 -28.92 21.29
C TRP A 619 -5.22 -29.47 21.57
N SER A 620 -4.68 -29.32 22.78
CA SER A 620 -3.38 -29.91 23.13
C SER A 620 -3.42 -31.44 23.06
N GLN A 621 -4.46 -32.06 23.61
CA GLN A 621 -4.64 -33.51 23.58
C GLN A 621 -4.77 -34.02 22.15
N TRP A 622 -5.55 -33.32 21.31
CA TRP A 622 -5.79 -33.72 19.94
C TRP A 622 -4.55 -33.58 19.03
N ILE A 623 -3.77 -32.51 19.23
CA ILE A 623 -2.61 -32.20 18.40
C ILE A 623 -1.36 -32.97 18.84
N LEU A 624 -1.11 -33.06 20.14
CA LEU A 624 0.16 -33.52 20.72
C LEU A 624 0.05 -34.91 21.39
N GLY A 625 -1.17 -35.40 21.59
CA GLY A 625 -1.45 -36.68 22.25
C GLY A 625 -1.49 -36.62 23.78
N ASP A 626 -1.32 -35.44 24.39
CA ASP A 626 -1.32 -35.24 25.83
C ASP A 626 -1.93 -33.88 26.24
N ILE A 627 -2.39 -33.78 27.47
CA ILE A 627 -2.94 -32.54 28.03
C ILE A 627 -1.80 -31.73 28.63
N TYR A 628 -1.57 -30.53 28.06
CA TYR A 628 -0.57 -29.60 28.56
C TYR A 628 -1.24 -28.41 29.25
N THR A 629 -0.61 -27.89 30.29
CA THR A 629 -1.10 -26.70 30.97
C THR A 629 -0.91 -25.45 30.09
N PRO A 630 -1.76 -24.41 30.22
CA PRO A 630 -1.57 -23.15 29.50
C PRO A 630 -0.18 -22.53 29.71
N ASN A 631 0.41 -22.65 30.90
CA ASN A 631 1.74 -22.11 31.21
C ASN A 631 2.85 -22.85 30.46
N GLN A 632 2.84 -24.20 30.46
CA GLN A 632 3.85 -24.98 29.72
C GLN A 632 3.84 -24.64 28.22
N LEU A 633 2.64 -24.51 27.63
CA LEU A 633 2.49 -24.13 26.23
C LEU A 633 2.95 -22.69 25.96
N TYR A 634 2.66 -21.76 26.88
CA TYR A 634 3.06 -20.37 26.78
C TYR A 634 4.58 -20.19 26.92
N ASP A 635 5.22 -20.88 27.85
CA ASP A 635 6.68 -20.82 27.99
C ASP A 635 7.39 -21.44 26.78
N ALA A 636 6.86 -22.53 26.23
CA ALA A 636 7.37 -23.09 24.97
C ALA A 636 7.17 -22.14 23.78
N TRP A 637 6.03 -21.42 23.75
CA TRP A 637 5.76 -20.38 22.76
C TRP A 637 6.76 -19.23 22.87
N ARG A 638 7.14 -18.78 24.08
CA ARG A 638 8.12 -17.71 24.28
C ARG A 638 9.51 -18.06 23.73
N LEU A 639 9.89 -19.34 23.74
CA LEU A 639 11.18 -19.79 23.23
C LEU A 639 11.37 -19.56 21.72
N ARG A 640 10.29 -19.34 20.96
CA ARG A 640 10.33 -18.98 19.53
C ARG A 640 11.19 -17.74 19.25
N ARG A 641 11.36 -16.83 20.21
CA ARG A 641 12.16 -15.61 20.06
C ARG A 641 13.67 -15.83 19.95
N ASN A 642 14.16 -17.04 20.20
CA ASN A 642 15.59 -17.37 20.18
C ASN A 642 16.05 -17.77 18.78
N TRP A 643 17.35 -17.58 18.49
CA TRP A 643 17.97 -18.21 17.34
C TRP A 643 17.96 -19.74 17.51
N PRO A 644 17.37 -20.53 16.57
CA PRO A 644 17.24 -21.98 16.73
C PRO A 644 18.59 -22.70 16.90
N ASP A 645 19.60 -22.26 16.15
CA ASP A 645 20.95 -22.85 16.19
C ASP A 645 21.85 -22.09 17.17
N PHE A 646 21.36 -21.90 18.41
CA PHE A 646 22.02 -21.08 19.42
C PHE A 646 23.45 -21.54 19.76
N ASP A 647 23.77 -22.83 19.59
CA ASP A 647 25.11 -23.37 19.80
C ASP A 647 26.16 -22.68 18.91
N ALA A 648 25.81 -22.35 17.66
CA ALA A 648 26.71 -21.65 16.75
C ALA A 648 27.01 -20.20 17.20
N MET A 649 26.08 -19.59 17.94
CA MET A 649 26.18 -18.20 18.40
C MET A 649 26.97 -18.06 19.71
N GLN A 650 27.31 -19.15 20.40
CA GLN A 650 28.01 -19.11 21.71
C GLN A 650 29.38 -18.42 21.63
N SER A 651 30.03 -18.47 20.47
CA SER A 651 31.32 -17.80 20.24
C SER A 651 31.20 -16.26 20.27
N GLU A 652 30.00 -15.71 20.08
CA GLU A 652 29.72 -14.28 20.07
C GLU A 652 29.36 -13.76 21.47
N VAL A 653 30.28 -13.87 22.42
CA VAL A 653 30.04 -13.53 23.84
C VAL A 653 29.40 -12.14 24.02
N GLY A 654 29.83 -11.15 23.25
CA GLY A 654 29.32 -9.78 23.33
C GLY A 654 27.93 -9.55 22.73
N ARG A 655 27.35 -10.53 22.05
CA ARG A 655 26.04 -10.43 21.34
C ARG A 655 25.11 -11.62 21.60
N PHE A 656 25.57 -12.60 22.39
CA PHE A 656 24.86 -13.86 22.60
C PHE A 656 23.46 -13.66 23.21
N ALA A 657 23.30 -12.70 24.13
CA ALA A 657 22.01 -12.37 24.74
C ALA A 657 21.00 -11.77 23.74
N GLU A 658 21.47 -11.10 22.69
CA GLU A 658 20.63 -10.57 21.62
C GLU A 658 20.16 -11.70 20.69
N TRP A 659 21.00 -12.70 20.41
CA TRP A 659 20.60 -13.88 19.65
C TRP A 659 19.65 -14.79 20.44
N VAL A 660 19.93 -14.98 21.73
CA VAL A 660 19.34 -16.03 22.57
C VAL A 660 18.98 -15.45 23.95
N PRO A 661 17.91 -14.65 24.06
CA PRO A 661 17.50 -14.06 25.33
C PRO A 661 17.15 -15.09 26.42
N ASP A 662 16.80 -16.33 26.05
CA ASP A 662 16.49 -17.42 26.98
C ASP A 662 17.67 -18.39 27.20
N ALA A 663 18.91 -17.95 26.97
CA ALA A 663 20.11 -18.78 27.08
C ALA A 663 20.20 -19.53 28.42
N GLN A 664 19.77 -18.91 29.54
CA GLN A 664 19.80 -19.56 30.85
C GLN A 664 18.97 -20.85 30.90
N LEU A 665 17.77 -20.85 30.30
CA LEU A 665 16.89 -22.01 30.23
C LEU A 665 17.38 -23.02 29.18
N LEU A 666 17.83 -22.54 28.02
CA LEU A 666 18.28 -23.42 26.92
C LEU A 666 19.62 -24.12 27.20
N MET A 667 20.49 -23.50 27.98
CA MET A 667 21.82 -24.03 28.30
C MET A 667 21.86 -24.82 29.61
N SER A 668 20.76 -24.89 30.38
CA SER A 668 20.70 -25.69 31.59
C SER A 668 20.63 -27.19 31.24
N ARG A 669 21.78 -27.79 30.89
CA ARG A 669 21.92 -29.20 30.49
C ARG A 669 21.60 -30.22 31.60
N GLN A 670 21.23 -29.74 32.79
CA GLN A 670 20.94 -30.55 33.99
C GLN A 670 19.87 -29.86 34.86
N SER A 671 18.72 -29.47 34.28
CA SER A 671 17.58 -29.09 35.13
C SER A 671 17.05 -30.34 35.83
N VAL A 672 17.00 -30.33 37.17
CA VAL A 672 16.28 -31.33 37.98
C VAL A 672 14.74 -31.18 37.82
N ASP A 673 14.33 -30.18 37.03
CA ASP A 673 12.94 -29.78 36.83
C ASP A 673 12.40 -30.36 35.52
N GLU A 674 11.57 -31.40 35.65
CA GLU A 674 10.89 -32.09 34.53
C GLU A 674 10.04 -31.14 33.68
N ASP A 675 9.55 -30.02 34.23
CA ASP A 675 8.72 -29.08 33.48
C ASP A 675 9.53 -28.25 32.47
N ASN A 676 10.78 -27.90 32.80
CA ASN A 676 11.66 -27.19 31.86
C ASN A 676 12.03 -28.08 30.65
N GLU A 677 12.28 -29.37 30.89
CA GLU A 677 12.55 -30.32 29.82
C GLU A 677 11.34 -30.47 28.89
N LYS A 678 10.12 -30.54 29.45
CA LYS A 678 8.87 -30.55 28.67
C LYS A 678 8.71 -29.29 27.84
N VAL A 679 8.99 -28.10 28.39
CA VAL A 679 8.92 -26.82 27.68
C VAL A 679 9.87 -26.77 26.48
N VAL A 680 11.13 -27.18 26.67
CA VAL A 680 12.12 -27.23 25.58
C VAL A 680 11.73 -28.27 24.53
N ASN A 681 11.22 -29.43 24.95
CA ASN A 681 10.74 -30.47 24.04
C ASN A 681 9.55 -29.98 23.20
N LEU A 682 8.59 -29.28 23.82
CA LEU A 682 7.47 -28.64 23.13
C LEU A 682 7.97 -27.63 22.11
N TRP A 683 8.96 -26.80 22.46
CA TRP A 683 9.51 -25.81 21.54
C TRP A 683 10.11 -26.47 20.28
N GLN A 684 10.93 -27.51 20.49
CA GLN A 684 11.54 -28.28 19.41
C GLN A 684 10.50 -29.01 18.56
N ARG A 685 9.66 -29.84 19.17
CA ARG A 685 8.67 -30.69 18.47
C ARG A 685 7.59 -29.86 17.77
N ARG A 686 7.05 -28.81 18.41
CA ARG A 686 5.88 -28.08 17.92
C ARG A 686 6.23 -27.00 16.91
N TYR A 687 7.35 -26.29 17.08
CA TYR A 687 7.67 -25.14 16.23
C TYR A 687 8.80 -25.43 15.25
N LEU A 688 9.92 -26.01 15.71
CA LEU A 688 11.09 -26.21 14.85
C LEU A 688 10.94 -27.44 13.94
N ASP A 689 10.38 -28.53 14.46
CA ASP A 689 10.39 -29.83 13.80
C ASP A 689 9.00 -30.26 13.29
N SER A 690 7.96 -29.42 13.42
CA SER A 690 6.58 -29.77 13.04
C SER A 690 6.34 -29.91 11.55
N GLY A 691 7.29 -29.49 10.72
CA GLY A 691 7.26 -29.73 9.28
C GLY A 691 7.83 -31.09 8.89
N LEU A 692 8.54 -31.81 9.77
CA LEU A 692 9.21 -33.06 9.39
C LEU A 692 8.20 -34.18 9.05
N PRO A 693 8.49 -35.08 8.10
CA PRO A 693 7.59 -36.17 7.74
C PRO A 693 7.25 -37.09 8.92
N GLU A 694 8.19 -37.34 9.84
CA GLU A 694 7.92 -38.16 11.04
C GLU A 694 6.91 -37.49 11.99
N ARG A 695 6.67 -36.19 11.80
CA ARG A 695 5.72 -35.36 12.57
C ARG A 695 4.45 -35.04 11.78
N GLU A 696 4.26 -35.56 10.57
CA GLU A 696 3.02 -35.35 9.80
C GLU A 696 1.79 -35.93 10.51
N ALA A 697 1.98 -36.96 11.34
CA ALA A 697 0.95 -37.49 12.22
C ALA A 697 0.53 -36.50 13.33
N ASP A 698 1.41 -35.55 13.69
CA ASP A 698 1.08 -34.47 14.63
C ASP A 698 0.18 -33.48 13.88
N ARG A 699 -1.06 -33.32 14.35
CA ARG A 699 -2.14 -32.59 13.65
C ARG A 699 -1.97 -31.07 13.68
N ILE A 700 -0.75 -30.59 13.96
CA ILE A 700 -0.37 -29.18 14.16
C ILE A 700 -0.71 -28.35 12.93
N ASN A 701 -0.36 -28.86 11.74
CA ASN A 701 -0.55 -28.16 10.47
C ASN A 701 -1.93 -28.42 9.84
N HIS A 702 -2.81 -29.18 10.51
CA HIS A 702 -4.16 -29.42 10.02
C HIS A 702 -4.96 -28.12 9.97
N THR A 703 -5.60 -27.84 8.83
CA THR A 703 -6.42 -26.63 8.68
C THR A 703 -7.75 -26.84 9.38
N ILE A 704 -8.12 -25.91 10.25
CA ILE A 704 -9.40 -25.86 10.93
C ILE A 704 -10.15 -24.59 10.55
N SER A 705 -11.44 -24.53 10.93
CA SER A 705 -12.24 -23.33 10.75
C SER A 705 -12.83 -22.83 12.06
N VAL A 706 -12.72 -21.54 12.32
CA VAL A 706 -13.26 -20.92 13.53
C VAL A 706 -14.40 -20.00 13.15
N ASN A 707 -15.60 -20.27 13.63
CA ASN A 707 -16.74 -19.38 13.45
C ASN A 707 -16.57 -18.16 14.37
N CYS A 708 -16.49 -16.97 13.78
CA CYS A 708 -16.25 -15.73 14.51
C CYS A 708 -17.54 -15.12 15.09
N LEU A 709 -18.71 -15.60 14.66
CA LEU A 709 -20.00 -15.15 15.17
C LEU A 709 -20.46 -16.04 16.34
N PRO A 710 -20.95 -15.44 17.44
CA PRO A 710 -21.59 -16.19 18.50
C PRO A 710 -22.84 -16.92 17.96
N GLN A 711 -23.09 -18.15 18.40
CA GLN A 711 -24.38 -18.81 18.11
C GLN A 711 -25.47 -18.26 19.03
N ASP A 712 -26.52 -17.67 18.45
CA ASP A 712 -27.69 -17.16 19.20
C ASP A 712 -28.63 -18.28 19.68
N SER A 713 -28.47 -19.50 19.17
CA SER A 713 -29.35 -20.62 19.49
C SER A 713 -28.64 -21.97 19.27
N GLU A 714 -28.77 -22.82 20.30
CA GLU A 714 -28.52 -24.27 20.34
C GLU A 714 -27.20 -24.77 20.94
N HIS A 715 -27.37 -25.48 22.06
CA HIS A 715 -26.46 -26.33 22.83
C HIS A 715 -25.50 -25.66 23.83
N PHE A 716 -25.93 -25.71 25.10
CA PHE A 716 -25.10 -25.66 26.31
C PHE A 716 -23.96 -26.71 26.36
N ALA A 717 -23.84 -27.57 25.35
CA ALA A 717 -22.75 -28.51 25.20
C ALA A 717 -21.74 -27.92 24.22
N ILE A 718 -20.51 -27.66 24.69
CA ILE A 718 -19.36 -27.41 23.82
C ILE A 718 -19.29 -28.61 22.87
N THR A 719 -19.73 -28.43 21.62
CA THR A 719 -19.64 -29.49 20.61
C THR A 719 -18.21 -29.48 20.12
N LEU A 720 -17.31 -30.05 20.92
CA LEU A 720 -15.88 -30.12 20.62
C LEU A 720 -15.69 -30.90 19.32
N SER A 721 -15.38 -30.18 18.25
CA SER A 721 -15.07 -30.74 16.94
C SER A 721 -13.56 -30.70 16.71
N HIS A 722 -13.08 -31.66 15.92
CA HIS A 722 -11.67 -31.76 15.54
C HIS A 722 -11.33 -30.97 14.27
N SER A 723 -12.31 -30.32 13.65
CA SER A 723 -12.14 -29.51 12.44
C SER A 723 -12.69 -28.09 12.57
N GLU A 724 -13.40 -27.78 13.65
CA GLU A 724 -13.99 -26.46 13.86
C GLU A 724 -14.06 -26.04 15.33
N ASP A 725 -14.10 -24.72 15.54
CA ASP A 725 -14.33 -24.07 16.83
C ASP A 725 -15.23 -22.84 16.65
N TRP A 726 -15.70 -22.25 17.75
CA TRP A 726 -16.59 -21.10 17.76
C TRP A 726 -16.11 -20.05 18.76
N VAL A 727 -16.24 -18.78 18.37
CA VAL A 727 -15.99 -17.65 19.26
C VAL A 727 -17.26 -17.33 20.03
N SER A 728 -17.18 -17.39 21.36
CA SER A 728 -18.27 -17.04 22.27
C SER A 728 -18.40 -15.52 22.43
N ALA A 729 -19.57 -15.06 22.87
CA ALA A 729 -19.76 -13.64 23.19
C ALA A 729 -18.83 -13.18 24.33
N GLY A 730 -18.41 -14.08 25.21
CA GLY A 730 -17.42 -13.80 26.26
C GLY A 730 -16.02 -13.58 25.68
N GLU A 731 -15.63 -14.37 24.68
CA GLU A 731 -14.36 -14.21 23.96
C GLU A 731 -14.31 -12.87 23.22
N LEU A 732 -15.37 -12.47 22.52
CA LEU A 732 -15.38 -11.16 21.83
C LEU A 732 -15.18 -9.98 22.81
N ARG A 733 -15.80 -10.02 24.00
CA ARG A 733 -15.56 -9.01 25.04
C ARG A 733 -14.13 -9.06 25.58
N LEU A 734 -13.59 -10.26 25.76
CA LEU A 734 -12.19 -10.41 26.15
C LEU A 734 -11.24 -9.85 25.07
N TYR A 735 -11.52 -10.04 23.78
CA TYR A 735 -10.67 -9.51 22.71
C TYR A 735 -10.63 -7.98 22.73
N GLU A 736 -11.77 -7.33 22.97
CA GLU A 736 -11.87 -5.87 23.15
C GLU A 736 -11.06 -5.39 24.37
N ALA A 737 -11.13 -6.12 25.49
CA ALA A 737 -10.33 -5.80 26.68
C ALA A 737 -8.83 -6.00 26.46
N ILE A 738 -8.44 -7.04 25.72
CA ILE A 738 -7.05 -7.28 25.32
C ILE A 738 -6.53 -6.14 24.44
N GLN A 739 -7.34 -5.65 23.49
CA GLN A 739 -6.97 -4.47 22.68
C GLN A 739 -6.65 -3.27 23.59
N ASP A 740 -7.54 -2.92 24.52
CA ASP A 740 -7.35 -1.79 25.44
C ASP A 740 -6.11 -1.97 26.34
N PHE A 741 -5.88 -3.19 26.81
CA PHE A 741 -4.69 -3.53 27.61
C PHE A 741 -3.39 -3.41 26.83
N LEU A 742 -3.35 -3.92 25.59
CA LEU A 742 -2.17 -3.81 24.73
C LEU A 742 -1.91 -2.37 24.31
N MET A 743 -2.95 -1.58 24.04
CA MET A 743 -2.80 -0.14 23.78
C MET A 743 -2.14 0.56 24.97
N GLU A 744 -2.61 0.32 26.20
CA GLU A 744 -1.99 0.90 27.40
C GLU A 744 -0.53 0.43 27.57
N LYS A 745 -0.25 -0.86 27.36
CA LYS A 745 1.11 -1.42 27.39
C LYS A 745 2.03 -0.72 26.39
N TYR A 746 1.60 -0.58 25.14
CA TYR A 746 2.41 -0.01 24.06
C TYR A 746 2.63 1.50 24.24
N SER A 747 1.62 2.22 24.76
CA SER A 747 1.74 3.62 25.18
C SER A 747 2.86 3.79 26.21
N ARG A 748 2.85 2.99 27.28
CA ARG A 748 3.85 3.05 28.35
C ARG A 748 5.27 2.70 27.90
N LEU A 749 5.39 1.84 26.90
CA LEU A 749 6.68 1.51 26.28
C LEU A 749 7.19 2.62 25.35
N GLY A 750 6.38 3.63 25.03
CA GLY A 750 6.73 4.71 24.12
C GLY A 750 6.78 4.27 22.66
N LEU A 751 5.98 3.27 22.29
CA LEU A 751 5.86 2.80 20.90
C LEU A 751 5.00 3.75 20.09
N VAL A 752 5.30 3.84 18.79
CA VAL A 752 4.51 4.60 17.83
C VAL A 752 3.78 3.63 16.91
N ILE A 753 2.50 3.90 16.62
CA ILE A 753 1.76 3.19 15.58
C ILE A 753 1.86 3.99 14.27
N GLU A 754 2.23 3.32 13.19
CA GLU A 754 2.22 3.91 11.85
C GLU A 754 0.87 3.65 11.20
N ALA A 755 0.12 4.71 10.93
CA ALA A 755 -1.16 4.65 10.24
C ALA A 755 -0.95 4.97 8.76
N CYS A 756 -1.40 4.11 7.87
CA CYS A 756 -1.39 4.33 6.41
C CYS A 756 -2.83 4.29 5.89
N PRO A 757 -3.68 5.32 6.14
CA PRO A 757 -5.13 5.20 5.99
C PRO A 757 -5.60 4.76 4.61
N THR A 758 -5.13 5.39 3.52
CA THR A 758 -5.54 4.96 2.18
C THR A 758 -5.07 3.53 1.87
N SER A 759 -3.84 3.17 2.23
CA SER A 759 -3.30 1.80 2.05
C SER A 759 -4.13 0.75 2.78
N ASN A 760 -4.43 1.01 4.05
CA ASN A 760 -5.23 0.14 4.89
C ASN A 760 -6.61 -0.16 4.32
N ILE A 761 -7.23 0.79 3.63
CA ILE A 761 -8.57 0.61 3.09
C ILE A 761 -8.53 0.06 1.64
N TYR A 762 -7.43 0.25 0.92
CA TYR A 762 -7.21 -0.34 -0.40
C TYR A 762 -6.91 -1.83 -0.31
N ILE A 763 -6.09 -2.24 0.66
CA ILE A 763 -5.59 -3.60 0.84
C ILE A 763 -6.39 -4.37 1.91
N GLY A 764 -6.77 -3.69 2.98
CA GLY A 764 -7.49 -4.28 4.10
C GLY A 764 -8.99 -4.42 3.87
N ARG A 765 -9.68 -4.97 4.86
CA ARG A 765 -11.12 -5.25 4.82
C ARG A 765 -11.99 -4.07 5.27
N PHE A 766 -11.47 -2.85 5.21
CA PHE A 766 -12.21 -1.64 5.56
C PHE A 766 -12.96 -1.11 4.34
N GLU A 767 -14.20 -0.67 4.57
CA GLU A 767 -15.05 -0.11 3.52
C GLU A 767 -14.97 1.40 3.49
N TYR A 768 -14.81 2.04 4.66
CA TYR A 768 -14.80 3.48 4.84
C TYR A 768 -13.66 3.96 5.73
N TYR A 769 -13.30 5.24 5.58
CA TYR A 769 -12.26 5.88 6.41
C TYR A 769 -12.66 5.99 7.89
N HIS A 770 -13.93 6.14 8.23
CA HIS A 770 -14.38 6.22 9.62
C HIS A 770 -14.22 4.89 10.40
N GLU A 771 -14.04 3.77 9.69
CA GLU A 771 -13.73 2.46 10.32
C GLU A 771 -12.25 2.36 10.71
N HIS A 772 -11.42 3.30 10.28
CA HIS A 772 -9.97 3.22 10.46
C HIS A 772 -9.61 3.27 11.94
N PRO A 773 -8.81 2.31 12.46
CA PRO A 773 -8.43 2.23 13.87
C PRO A 773 -7.75 3.48 14.48
N LEU A 774 -7.25 4.41 13.65
CA LEU A 774 -6.72 5.72 14.07
C LEU A 774 -7.65 6.42 15.07
N PHE A 775 -8.97 6.43 14.79
CA PHE A 775 -9.95 7.09 15.64
C PHE A 775 -10.09 6.45 17.03
N ARG A 776 -9.72 5.18 17.18
CA ARG A 776 -9.66 4.50 18.48
C ARG A 776 -8.32 4.69 19.16
N TRP A 777 -7.21 4.60 18.42
CA TRP A 777 -5.86 4.77 18.96
C TRP A 777 -5.64 6.18 19.51
N ASN A 778 -6.01 7.19 18.74
CA ASN A 778 -5.85 8.60 19.07
C ASN A 778 -7.12 9.36 18.66
N PRO A 779 -8.18 9.33 19.50
CA PRO A 779 -9.47 9.91 19.15
C PRO A 779 -9.44 11.44 19.08
N PRO A 780 -10.17 12.06 18.13
CA PRO A 780 -10.33 13.52 18.05
C PRO A 780 -11.12 14.12 19.22
N GLN A 781 -11.90 13.30 19.95
CA GLN A 781 -12.63 13.70 21.15
C GLN A 781 -12.02 12.98 22.37
N PRO A 782 -11.27 13.70 23.24
CA PRO A 782 -10.62 13.11 24.41
C PRO A 782 -11.58 12.42 25.39
N ASP A 783 -12.83 12.89 25.46
CA ASP A 783 -13.85 12.33 26.35
C ASP A 783 -14.13 10.85 26.07
N TRP A 784 -13.92 10.37 24.84
CA TRP A 784 -14.10 8.96 24.48
C TRP A 784 -13.11 8.01 25.15
N LEU A 785 -12.04 8.55 25.77
CA LEU A 785 -11.06 7.80 26.55
C LEU A 785 -11.34 7.83 28.06
N LYS A 786 -12.40 8.50 28.53
CA LYS A 786 -12.76 8.42 29.95
C LYS A 786 -13.16 6.98 30.32
N PRO A 787 -12.89 6.51 31.54
CA PRO A 787 -13.29 5.17 31.95
C PRO A 787 -14.79 4.92 31.76
N GLY A 788 -15.15 3.86 31.04
CA GLY A 788 -16.53 3.49 30.73
C GLY A 788 -17.08 4.05 29.40
N GLU A 789 -16.35 4.94 28.73
CA GLU A 789 -16.74 5.49 27.43
C GLU A 789 -16.34 4.57 26.27
N GLN A 790 -16.79 4.87 25.05
CA GLN A 790 -16.74 3.97 23.89
C GLN A 790 -15.36 3.40 23.54
N PHE A 791 -14.27 4.15 23.79
CA PHE A 791 -12.90 3.71 23.48
C PHE A 791 -12.08 3.41 24.73
N ASN A 792 -12.70 3.35 25.91
CA ASN A 792 -12.06 2.93 27.15
C ASN A 792 -13.08 2.29 28.12
N ARG A 793 -13.90 1.38 27.60
CA ARG A 793 -14.99 0.71 28.33
C ARG A 793 -14.53 0.10 29.65
N TYR A 794 -13.35 -0.53 29.64
CA TYR A 794 -12.78 -1.21 30.80
C TYR A 794 -11.93 -0.30 31.71
N GLY A 795 -11.78 0.99 31.37
CA GLY A 795 -10.98 1.95 32.14
C GLY A 795 -9.48 1.63 32.18
N LEU A 796 -8.97 0.86 31.21
CA LEU A 796 -7.57 0.41 31.16
C LEU A 796 -6.64 1.46 30.56
N ARG A 797 -7.14 2.30 29.67
CA ARG A 797 -6.33 3.27 28.93
C ARG A 797 -6.18 4.57 29.72
N SER A 798 -4.97 5.08 29.76
CA SER A 798 -4.63 6.36 30.38
C SER A 798 -4.68 7.54 29.40
N GLY A 799 -4.63 7.29 28.09
CA GLY A 799 -4.60 8.32 27.07
C GLY A 799 -4.50 7.77 25.64
N PRO A 800 -4.32 8.66 24.66
CA PRO A 800 -4.16 8.27 23.26
C PRO A 800 -2.79 7.63 23.00
N LEU A 801 -2.69 6.79 21.99
CA LEU A 801 -1.42 6.29 21.47
C LEU A 801 -0.68 7.38 20.69
N ALA A 802 0.66 7.29 20.69
CA ALA A 802 1.47 8.01 19.73
C ALA A 802 1.26 7.39 18.34
N VAL A 803 0.84 8.20 17.37
CA VAL A 803 0.57 7.77 16.00
C VAL A 803 1.27 8.72 15.03
N CYS A 804 1.80 8.20 13.94
CA CYS A 804 2.16 9.00 12.75
C CYS A 804 1.36 8.50 11.54
N ILE A 805 0.88 9.43 10.72
CA ILE A 805 0.16 9.15 9.48
C ILE A 805 1.18 9.15 8.33
N ASN A 806 1.11 8.17 7.44
CA ASN A 806 2.06 7.95 6.34
C ASN A 806 1.35 7.51 5.05
N THR A 807 2.05 7.54 3.91
CA THR A 807 1.45 7.19 2.60
C THR A 807 1.64 5.75 2.15
N ASP A 808 2.68 5.07 2.65
CA ASP A 808 3.02 3.70 2.25
C ASP A 808 3.46 3.60 0.77
N ASP A 809 2.53 3.28 -0.14
CA ASP A 809 2.75 3.06 -1.58
C ASP A 809 1.97 4.07 -2.46
N SER A 810 2.31 5.35 -2.38
CA SER A 810 1.58 6.44 -3.06
C SER A 810 1.49 6.32 -4.61
N ALA A 811 2.34 5.54 -5.26
CA ALA A 811 2.24 5.29 -6.70
C ALA A 811 1.09 4.35 -7.07
N LEU A 812 0.59 3.58 -6.10
CA LEU A 812 -0.51 2.63 -6.26
C LEU A 812 -1.84 3.16 -5.79
N MET A 813 -1.85 4.34 -5.17
CA MET A 813 -3.01 4.87 -4.46
C MET A 813 -3.06 6.39 -4.67
N PRO A 814 -4.23 6.99 -4.89
CA PRO A 814 -4.35 8.42 -5.12
C PRO A 814 -4.15 9.19 -3.81
N THR A 815 -2.90 9.38 -3.36
CA THR A 815 -2.65 10.07 -2.09
C THR A 815 -1.31 10.78 -2.03
N THR A 816 -1.22 11.72 -1.09
CA THR A 816 0.00 12.42 -0.65
C THR A 816 -0.04 12.52 0.87
N ILE A 817 1.10 12.83 1.50
CA ILE A 817 1.15 12.91 2.96
C ILE A 817 0.19 13.96 3.52
N ALA A 818 0.07 15.11 2.86
CA ALA A 818 -0.89 16.15 3.20
C ALA A 818 -2.34 15.65 3.05
N ASN A 819 -2.62 14.89 1.98
CA ASN A 819 -3.96 14.37 1.73
C ASN A 819 -4.40 13.31 2.74
N GLU A 820 -3.49 12.42 3.20
CA GLU A 820 -3.81 11.46 4.27
C GLU A 820 -4.30 12.18 5.54
N HIS A 821 -3.63 13.27 5.92
CA HIS A 821 -4.03 14.08 7.07
C HIS A 821 -5.38 14.76 6.84
N ARG A 822 -5.55 15.40 5.67
CA ARG A 822 -6.80 16.08 5.28
C ARG A 822 -7.98 15.13 5.34
N LEU A 823 -7.82 13.92 4.86
CA LEU A 823 -8.85 12.90 4.81
C LEU A 823 -9.29 12.41 6.19
N MET A 824 -8.34 12.19 7.09
CA MET A 824 -8.64 11.82 8.48
C MET A 824 -9.36 12.95 9.21
N ARG A 825 -8.95 14.21 8.95
CA ARG A 825 -9.61 15.40 9.47
C ARG A 825 -11.03 15.56 8.94
N GLU A 826 -11.26 15.42 7.64
CA GLU A 826 -12.60 15.50 7.06
C GLU A 826 -13.52 14.38 7.56
N THR A 827 -12.99 13.17 7.73
CA THR A 827 -13.72 12.04 8.32
C THR A 827 -14.16 12.37 9.76
N ALA A 828 -13.29 12.98 10.58
CA ALA A 828 -13.64 13.44 11.92
C ALA A 828 -14.80 14.45 11.92
N VAL A 829 -14.82 15.38 10.97
CA VAL A 829 -15.88 16.39 10.87
C VAL A 829 -17.19 15.80 10.34
N GLN A 830 -17.13 15.09 9.21
CA GLN A 830 -18.31 14.68 8.47
C GLN A 830 -19.03 13.48 9.09
N PHE A 831 -18.29 12.51 9.61
CA PHE A 831 -18.87 11.28 10.17
C PHE A 831 -19.07 11.37 11.69
N PHE A 832 -18.04 11.82 12.41
CA PHE A 832 -18.09 11.89 13.87
C PHE A 832 -18.68 13.20 14.41
N GLY A 833 -19.02 14.17 13.54
CA GLY A 833 -19.61 15.45 13.94
C GLY A 833 -18.68 16.32 14.77
N ILE A 834 -17.36 16.11 14.68
CA ILE A 834 -16.38 16.90 15.43
C ILE A 834 -16.32 18.31 14.86
N GLY A 835 -16.41 19.32 15.74
CA GLY A 835 -16.28 20.72 15.33
C GLY A 835 -14.96 21.00 14.63
N THR A 836 -14.99 21.82 13.58
CA THR A 836 -13.83 22.07 12.70
C THR A 836 -12.57 22.48 13.45
N TRP A 837 -12.69 23.37 14.44
CA TRP A 837 -11.56 23.80 15.27
C TRP A 837 -10.90 22.65 16.04
N MET A 838 -11.70 21.74 16.61
CA MET A 838 -11.16 20.58 17.34
C MET A 838 -10.53 19.58 16.38
N ALA A 839 -11.13 19.35 15.21
CA ALA A 839 -10.58 18.50 14.18
C ALA A 839 -9.24 19.04 13.64
N ASP A 840 -9.12 20.36 13.44
CA ASP A 840 -7.88 21.03 13.05
C ASP A 840 -6.79 20.88 14.13
N LEU A 841 -7.13 21.10 15.41
CA LEU A 841 -6.20 20.92 16.52
C LEU A 841 -5.69 19.47 16.60
N TRP A 842 -6.59 18.51 16.51
CA TRP A 842 -6.28 17.08 16.58
C TRP A 842 -5.36 16.65 15.43
N ILE A 843 -5.71 16.96 14.17
CA ILE A 843 -4.90 16.52 13.03
C ILE A 843 -3.54 17.22 12.99
N ASN A 844 -3.47 18.48 13.41
CA ASN A 844 -2.20 19.20 13.50
C ASN A 844 -1.28 18.59 14.56
N THR A 845 -1.84 18.14 15.69
CA THR A 845 -1.07 17.44 16.73
C THR A 845 -0.46 16.13 16.18
N LEU A 846 -1.22 15.35 15.40
CA LEU A 846 -0.73 14.14 14.75
C LEU A 846 0.37 14.44 13.72
N ARG A 847 0.15 15.47 12.88
CA ARG A 847 1.12 15.93 11.88
C ARG A 847 2.44 16.34 12.53
N GLU A 848 2.38 17.18 13.55
CA GLU A 848 3.54 17.65 14.30
C GLU A 848 4.27 16.50 14.99
N LYS A 849 3.54 15.51 15.51
CA LYS A 849 4.14 14.30 16.07
C LYS A 849 4.93 13.53 15.02
N GLY A 850 4.40 13.39 13.80
CA GLY A 850 5.11 12.81 12.67
C GLY A 850 6.42 13.55 12.36
N VAL A 851 6.39 14.88 12.34
CA VAL A 851 7.59 15.71 12.11
C VAL A 851 8.61 15.57 13.25
N GLU A 852 8.16 15.53 14.50
CA GLU A 852 9.01 15.28 15.68
C GLU A 852 9.72 13.93 15.58
N ILE A 853 8.99 12.87 15.19
CA ILE A 853 9.53 11.52 15.01
C ILE A 853 10.65 11.51 13.97
N PHE A 854 10.40 12.10 12.78
CA PHE A 854 11.42 12.20 11.73
C PHE A 854 12.66 12.93 12.24
N LYS A 855 12.50 14.12 12.83
CA LYS A 855 13.62 14.94 13.33
C LYS A 855 14.44 14.23 14.39
N ARG A 856 13.78 13.50 15.31
CA ARG A 856 14.45 12.71 16.36
C ARG A 856 15.30 11.58 15.78
N ASN A 857 14.85 11.02 14.66
CA ASN A 857 15.46 9.87 13.99
C ASN A 857 16.46 10.27 12.92
N HIS A 858 16.39 11.46 12.34
CA HIS A 858 17.32 11.94 11.33
C HIS A 858 18.71 12.28 11.94
N LEU A 859 19.78 12.13 11.16
CA LEU A 859 21.15 12.51 11.51
C LEU A 859 21.70 13.31 10.33
N THR A 860 22.28 14.46 10.59
CA THR A 860 22.82 15.32 9.52
C THR A 860 24.12 14.76 8.95
N GLN A 861 24.23 14.78 7.62
CA GLN A 861 25.32 14.13 6.89
C GLN A 861 26.63 14.90 7.00
N LEU A 862 26.56 16.23 7.00
CA LEU A 862 27.71 17.10 7.17
C LEU A 862 28.32 16.91 8.56
N SER A 863 29.66 16.88 8.64
CA SER A 863 30.34 17.01 9.91
C SER A 863 30.05 18.40 10.48
N THR A 864 29.40 18.44 11.64
CA THR A 864 29.46 19.64 12.47
C THR A 864 30.93 19.85 12.79
N SER A 865 31.50 20.96 12.36
CA SER A 865 32.72 21.48 12.97
C SER A 865 32.52 21.41 14.48
N SER A 866 33.42 20.72 15.16
CA SER A 866 33.44 20.70 16.62
C SER A 866 33.60 22.15 17.07
N ASP A 867 32.55 22.73 17.64
CA ASP A 867 32.68 23.90 18.51
C ASP A 867 33.39 23.50 19.81
#